data_AF-A0A067PBX6-F1
#
_entry.id   AF-A0A067PBX6-F1
#
_cell.length_a   1.000
_cell.length_b   1.000
_cell.length_c   1.000
_cell.angle_alpha   90.00
_cell.angle_beta   90.00
_cell.angle_gamma   90.00
#
_symmetry.space_group_name_H-M   'P 1'
#
loop_
_entity.id
_entity.type
_entity.pdbx_description
1 polymer ?
#
loop_
_entity_poly.entity_id
_entity_poly.type
_entity_poly.pdbx_seq_one_letter_code
_entity_poly.pdbx_strand_id
1 'polypeptide(L)'
;MAPEVEKHYTVVLSPQHHPEITTFTTYEPLHRLLLERKETNLHCASRRKIEAWEKKTIEVLLNRPVWVYTARHLILWCTGVEPDNYPTIKAFIQYIALTTNGKMREAYDILDSVQVDTVKSQKDELLGRVNLTGLEADEDEDKDENEDEDEDEEDHEVDNYADVDNMGNAEKPPLLTARMVTAWRKWYCDLPDRMLSLCQWGAQSLEHYFFSDFLWLDCDEHHKVEWHAVEALHALQSVDAIIWKSMSWQSAVQTSGLCETIAKICVESTAVELTHPHVLLSFQYHCWRETLGEVLAQWGPDFPIAPPSLIPQALPSADRLSGQQFLKILNKFPYLIPRGARPTCVFFLSSLDNFLEVWTSWLCPTLNCFGYKEVNSTNPKSLYQEVLKEMKSTDVVTNIKDNNLRAILKETMLLRNQSRVTQQVVATEGGIKIQKALQKDQLPHFNCLNCKNEDESNHCVHYLEVEEDKKVKDLIGGIITCADEDDVLLPKNSKGKETHIYSLEDLKLMEISHCPEVFARCGRDVVYLINKENNICVGGIVYKPKVDAKTQNTLHQGHRIVTSQKSVKVAVGRRSGDAYAAYATIDANHSLEVELLFHHAKDTSTLLDLAFPYFPFVVHNLTDVGRTAGIDPLGKQECNMYYCDSYTAPQHRDRDATLSLCMQFQKVVGVAADGTPHHDEFGFAFTQWGVWVQTDEDSIW
;
A
#
# COMPACT_ATOMS: atom_id res chain seq x y z
N MET A 1 -5.49 51.57 -21.34
CA MET A 1 -5.37 51.67 -19.88
C MET A 1 -6.78 51.78 -19.29
N ALA A 2 -7.47 50.76 -18.80
CA ALA A 2 -7.43 49.29 -18.99
C ALA A 2 -7.96 48.92 -20.41
N PRO A 3 -7.84 47.69 -20.98
CA PRO A 3 -8.10 46.35 -20.38
C PRO A 3 -7.10 45.23 -20.79
N GLU A 4 -6.62 44.39 -19.87
CA GLU A 4 -5.92 43.15 -20.28
C GLU A 4 -5.89 42.01 -19.22
N VAL A 5 -6.83 41.95 -18.27
CA VAL A 5 -6.86 40.91 -17.21
C VAL A 5 -8.09 39.98 -17.31
N GLU A 6 -8.73 39.90 -18.48
CA GLU A 6 -9.98 39.10 -18.65
C GLU A 6 -9.81 37.85 -19.53
N LYS A 7 -8.57 37.38 -19.74
CA LYS A 7 -8.30 36.11 -20.41
C LYS A 7 -7.38 35.27 -19.54
N HIS A 8 -7.97 34.27 -18.86
CA HIS A 8 -7.37 33.01 -18.38
C HIS A 8 -7.88 32.59 -17.00
N TYR A 9 -9.19 32.43 -16.82
CA TYR A 9 -9.71 31.43 -15.87
C TYR A 9 -11.05 30.90 -16.38
N THR A 10 -10.99 29.97 -17.33
CA THR A 10 -12.07 29.02 -17.56
C THR A 10 -11.49 27.65 -17.23
N VAL A 11 -11.41 27.34 -15.93
CA VAL A 11 -11.07 25.99 -15.50
C VAL A 11 -12.32 25.15 -15.70
N VAL A 12 -12.28 24.24 -16.66
CA VAL A 12 -13.32 23.21 -16.81
C VAL A 12 -13.13 22.22 -15.67
N LEU A 13 -13.79 22.46 -14.54
CA LEU A 13 -13.85 21.51 -13.43
C LEU A 13 -14.73 20.34 -13.86
N SER A 14 -14.10 19.27 -14.36
CA SER A 14 -14.77 17.99 -14.63
C SER A 14 -14.75 17.14 -13.34
N PRO A 15 -15.87 16.53 -12.92
CA PRO A 15 -15.92 15.60 -11.79
C PRO A 15 -14.91 14.45 -11.86
N GLN A 16 -14.35 14.16 -13.04
CA GLN A 16 -13.35 13.10 -13.24
C GLN A 16 -11.95 13.43 -12.66
N HIS A 17 -11.66 14.68 -12.29
CA HIS A 17 -10.32 15.11 -11.87
C HIS A 17 -10.21 15.47 -10.38
N HIS A 18 -11.31 15.40 -9.63
CA HIS A 18 -11.35 15.76 -8.20
C HIS A 18 -12.17 14.72 -7.42
N PRO A 19 -11.57 13.59 -7.00
CA PRO A 19 -12.29 12.46 -6.41
C PRO A 19 -13.05 12.83 -5.13
N GLU A 20 -12.54 13.79 -4.36
CA GLU A 20 -13.17 14.32 -3.16
C GLU A 20 -14.58 14.87 -3.43
N ILE A 21 -14.82 15.49 -4.59
CA ILE A 21 -16.09 16.10 -5.03
C ILE A 21 -17.21 15.06 -5.22
N THR A 22 -16.85 13.82 -5.55
CA THR A 22 -17.79 12.71 -5.79
C THR A 22 -18.46 12.22 -4.49
N THR A 23 -17.74 12.31 -3.37
CA THR A 23 -18.27 12.06 -2.02
C THR A 23 -19.33 13.11 -1.62
N PHE A 24 -19.20 14.36 -2.10
CA PHE A 24 -20.15 15.43 -1.78
C PHE A 24 -21.49 15.33 -2.56
N THR A 25 -21.50 14.81 -3.79
CA THR A 25 -22.71 14.74 -4.63
C THR A 25 -23.61 13.54 -4.35
N THR A 26 -23.12 12.54 -3.60
CA THR A 26 -23.83 11.28 -3.33
C THR A 26 -24.57 11.26 -1.98
N TYR A 27 -24.41 12.29 -1.14
CA TYR A 27 -25.12 12.40 0.13
C TYR A 27 -26.52 12.99 -0.06
N GLU A 28 -27.47 12.09 -0.29
CA GLU A 28 -28.89 12.34 -0.59
C GLU A 28 -29.57 13.44 0.27
N PRO A 29 -29.36 13.56 1.61
CA PRO A 29 -29.97 14.62 2.41
C PRO A 29 -29.42 16.01 2.10
N LEU A 30 -28.10 16.14 1.92
CA LEU A 30 -27.46 17.40 1.54
C LEU A 30 -27.77 17.75 0.08
N HIS A 31 -27.76 16.76 -0.81
CA HIS A 31 -28.17 16.93 -2.20
C HIS A 31 -29.63 17.42 -2.32
N ARG A 32 -30.56 16.89 -1.51
CA ARG A 32 -31.94 17.41 -1.43
C ARG A 32 -32.00 18.84 -0.89
N LEU A 33 -31.23 19.17 0.15
CA LEU A 33 -31.18 20.55 0.67
C LEU A 33 -30.63 21.54 -0.36
N LEU A 34 -29.69 21.12 -1.20
CA LEU A 34 -29.12 21.91 -2.27
C LEU A 34 -30.07 22.04 -3.47
N LEU A 35 -30.83 21.00 -3.79
CA LEU A 35 -31.94 21.07 -4.75
C LEU A 35 -33.05 22.01 -4.24
N GLU A 36 -33.44 21.90 -2.97
CA GLU A 36 -34.35 22.84 -2.30
C GLU A 36 -33.81 24.28 -2.44
N ARG A 37 -32.52 24.52 -2.21
CA ARG A 37 -31.87 25.84 -2.39
C ARG A 37 -32.02 26.36 -3.83
N LYS A 38 -31.72 25.50 -4.81
CA LYS A 38 -31.76 25.82 -6.25
C LYS A 38 -33.18 26.12 -6.72
N GLU A 39 -34.17 25.39 -6.22
CA GLU A 39 -35.58 25.59 -6.54
C GLU A 39 -36.19 26.82 -5.85
N THR A 40 -35.68 27.20 -4.67
CA THR A 40 -36.26 28.29 -3.87
C THR A 40 -35.83 29.69 -4.34
N ASN A 41 -34.88 29.81 -5.28
CA ASN A 41 -34.38 31.06 -5.86
C ASN A 41 -34.17 32.16 -4.79
N LEU A 42 -33.28 31.86 -3.82
CA LEU A 42 -33.15 32.59 -2.55
C LEU A 42 -32.80 34.08 -2.65
N HIS A 43 -32.42 34.58 -3.84
CA HIS A 43 -32.33 36.03 -4.08
C HIS A 43 -33.65 36.77 -3.82
N CYS A 44 -34.79 36.07 -3.82
CA CYS A 44 -36.10 36.62 -3.50
C CYS A 44 -36.72 36.05 -2.20
N ALA A 45 -35.98 35.24 -1.44
CA ALA A 45 -36.49 34.61 -0.23
C ALA A 45 -36.39 35.55 0.97
N SER A 46 -37.35 35.45 1.90
CA SER A 46 -37.27 36.19 3.16
C SER A 46 -36.12 35.65 4.02
N ARG A 47 -35.46 36.54 4.77
CA ARG A 47 -34.37 36.22 5.72
C ARG A 47 -34.68 35.01 6.62
N ARG A 48 -35.93 34.89 7.09
CA ARG A 48 -36.40 33.77 7.91
C ARG A 48 -36.35 32.40 7.21
N LYS A 49 -36.50 32.36 5.88
CA LYS A 49 -36.36 31.12 5.09
C LYS A 49 -34.89 30.73 4.90
N ILE A 50 -34.01 31.73 4.76
CA ILE A 50 -32.56 31.54 4.68
C ILE A 50 -32.06 30.94 6.00
N GLU A 51 -32.39 31.57 7.14
CA GLU A 51 -32.01 31.10 8.47
C GLU A 51 -32.53 29.69 8.80
N ALA A 52 -33.76 29.35 8.37
CA ALA A 52 -34.30 28.01 8.54
C ALA A 52 -33.59 26.95 7.69
N TRP A 53 -33.17 27.31 6.47
CA TRP A 53 -32.40 26.43 5.59
C TRP A 53 -30.97 26.23 6.12
N GLU A 54 -30.31 27.29 6.61
CA GLU A 54 -29.00 27.24 7.25
C GLU A 54 -29.02 26.33 8.47
N LYS A 55 -30.01 26.50 9.36
CA LYS A 55 -30.18 25.65 10.55
C LYS A 55 -30.35 24.16 10.18
N LYS A 56 -31.19 23.86 9.18
CA LYS A 56 -31.44 22.50 8.69
C LYS A 56 -30.19 21.89 8.05
N THR A 57 -29.37 22.70 7.38
CA THR A 57 -28.09 22.29 6.78
C THR A 57 -27.07 21.97 7.86
N ILE A 58 -26.93 22.83 8.87
CA ILE A 58 -26.07 22.60 10.03
C ILE A 58 -26.49 21.34 10.79
N GLU A 59 -27.78 21.13 11.04
CA GLU A 59 -28.29 19.89 11.67
C GLU A 59 -27.97 18.63 10.84
N VAL A 60 -28.02 18.71 9.51
CA VAL A 60 -27.65 17.59 8.62
C VAL A 60 -26.14 17.33 8.60
N LEU A 61 -25.32 18.37 8.71
CA LEU A 61 -23.85 18.28 8.78
C LEU A 61 -23.38 17.75 10.16
N LEU A 62 -24.01 18.18 11.25
CA LEU A 62 -23.67 17.73 12.60
C LEU A 62 -23.98 16.25 12.88
N ASN A 63 -24.82 15.61 12.06
CA ASN A 63 -25.17 14.18 12.19
C ASN A 63 -24.13 13.22 11.60
N ARG A 64 -22.95 13.69 11.18
CA ARG A 64 -21.84 12.87 10.66
C ARG A 64 -20.49 13.34 11.22
N PRO A 65 -19.66 12.46 11.80
CA PRO A 65 -18.38 12.83 12.41
C PRO A 65 -17.43 13.60 11.48
N VAL A 66 -17.30 13.15 10.22
CA VAL A 66 -16.45 13.79 9.20
C VAL A 66 -16.87 15.23 8.88
N TRP A 67 -18.17 15.55 8.98
CA TRP A 67 -18.68 16.88 8.61
C TRP A 67 -18.67 17.87 9.77
N VAL A 68 -18.71 17.39 11.02
CA VAL A 68 -18.43 18.20 12.20
C VAL A 68 -17.01 18.78 12.10
N TYR A 69 -16.06 17.99 11.61
CA TYR A 69 -14.67 18.41 11.40
C TYR A 69 -14.56 19.51 10.33
N THR A 70 -15.09 19.30 9.12
CA THR A 70 -15.08 20.33 8.06
C THR A 70 -15.84 21.59 8.47
N ALA A 71 -16.98 21.46 9.15
CA ALA A 71 -17.76 22.59 9.65
C ALA A 71 -17.00 23.37 10.74
N ARG A 72 -16.28 22.68 11.63
CA ARG A 72 -15.44 23.30 12.68
C ARG A 72 -14.30 24.11 12.08
N HIS A 73 -13.56 23.56 11.10
CA HIS A 73 -12.49 24.30 10.42
C HIS A 73 -13.01 25.48 9.60
N LEU A 74 -14.18 25.33 8.97
CA LEU A 74 -14.86 26.43 8.29
C LEU A 74 -15.27 27.54 9.26
N ILE A 75 -15.79 27.18 10.45
CA ILE A 75 -16.14 28.14 11.50
C ILE A 75 -14.88 28.86 12.01
N LEU A 76 -13.80 28.13 12.30
CA LEU A 76 -12.52 28.71 12.74
C LEU A 76 -11.97 29.70 11.72
N TRP A 77 -11.95 29.31 10.44
CA TRP A 77 -11.57 30.17 9.33
C TRP A 77 -12.46 31.43 9.22
N CYS A 78 -13.79 31.26 9.31
CA CYS A 78 -14.71 32.39 9.30
C CYS A 78 -14.53 33.32 10.51
N THR A 79 -14.01 32.83 11.63
CA THR A 79 -13.69 33.63 12.83
C THR A 79 -12.30 34.27 12.79
N GLY A 80 -11.55 34.12 11.70
CA GLY A 80 -10.21 34.69 11.56
C GLY A 80 -9.11 33.88 12.26
N VAL A 81 -9.41 32.64 12.66
CA VAL A 81 -8.40 31.68 13.14
C VAL A 81 -7.89 30.91 11.93
N GLU A 82 -6.58 30.93 11.71
CA GLU A 82 -5.96 30.25 10.58
C GLU A 82 -6.08 28.72 10.79
N PRO A 83 -6.72 27.99 9.87
CA PRO A 83 -6.96 26.57 10.03
C PRO A 83 -5.78 25.74 9.54
N ASP A 84 -5.32 24.79 10.35
CA ASP A 84 -4.18 23.90 10.05
C ASP A 84 -4.42 22.93 8.86
N ASN A 85 -5.63 22.90 8.28
CA ASN A 85 -6.04 21.96 7.25
C ASN A 85 -6.56 22.67 5.98
N TYR A 86 -5.64 23.36 5.30
CA TYR A 86 -5.87 24.06 4.03
C TYR A 86 -6.47 23.18 2.90
N PRO A 87 -6.10 21.88 2.73
CA PRO A 87 -6.67 21.01 1.70
C PRO A 87 -8.18 20.80 1.83
N THR A 88 -8.69 20.62 3.05
CA THR A 88 -10.11 20.35 3.31
C THR A 88 -10.98 21.58 3.02
N ILE A 89 -10.48 22.77 3.36
CA ILE A 89 -11.16 24.04 3.07
C ILE A 89 -11.12 24.32 1.56
N LYS A 90 -10.00 24.05 0.90
CA LYS A 90 -9.85 24.16 -0.55
C LYS A 90 -10.84 23.25 -1.29
N ALA A 91 -11.01 22.01 -0.86
CA ALA A 91 -11.98 21.07 -1.42
C ALA A 91 -13.42 21.56 -1.25
N PHE A 92 -13.74 22.14 -0.10
CA PHE A 92 -15.06 22.72 0.17
C PHE A 92 -15.34 23.98 -0.66
N ILE A 93 -14.35 24.87 -0.82
CA ILE A 93 -14.43 26.05 -1.70
C ILE A 93 -14.61 25.61 -3.16
N GLN A 94 -13.85 24.62 -3.62
CA GLN A 94 -13.99 24.04 -4.96
C GLN A 94 -15.37 23.42 -5.18
N TYR A 95 -15.94 22.80 -4.16
CA TYR A 95 -17.29 22.27 -4.19
C TYR A 95 -18.35 23.40 -4.28
N ILE A 96 -18.23 24.47 -3.50
CA ILE A 96 -19.13 25.64 -3.61
C ILE A 96 -19.01 26.26 -5.01
N ALA A 97 -17.80 26.40 -5.54
CA ALA A 97 -17.57 26.92 -6.88
C ALA A 97 -18.22 26.06 -7.98
N LEU A 98 -18.28 24.74 -7.82
CA LEU A 98 -19.03 23.87 -8.72
C LEU A 98 -20.55 24.13 -8.65
N THR A 99 -21.08 24.42 -7.46
CA THR A 99 -22.50 24.77 -7.29
C THR A 99 -22.86 26.16 -7.83
N THR A 100 -21.88 27.04 -8.02
CA THR A 100 -22.00 28.36 -8.67
C THR A 100 -21.59 28.34 -10.14
N ASN A 101 -21.68 27.18 -10.81
CA ASN A 101 -21.35 27.03 -12.23
C ASN A 101 -19.89 27.38 -12.57
N GLY A 102 -18.96 27.09 -11.67
CA GLY A 102 -17.52 27.32 -11.83
C GLY A 102 -17.07 28.74 -11.51
N LYS A 103 -17.94 29.59 -10.94
CA LYS A 103 -17.59 30.97 -10.60
C LYS A 103 -17.01 31.03 -9.19
N MET A 104 -15.68 30.90 -9.09
CA MET A 104 -14.92 31.01 -7.84
C MET A 104 -15.22 32.30 -7.07
N ARG A 105 -15.40 33.43 -7.77
CA ARG A 105 -15.70 34.72 -7.13
C ARG A 105 -17.05 34.71 -6.39
N GLU A 106 -18.09 34.12 -6.96
CA GLU A 106 -19.39 33.97 -6.29
C GLU A 106 -19.31 32.99 -5.11
N ALA A 107 -18.44 31.98 -5.16
CA ALA A 107 -18.18 31.09 -4.04
C ALA A 107 -17.50 31.82 -2.87
N TYR A 108 -16.53 32.69 -3.15
CA TYR A 108 -15.93 33.58 -2.16
C TYR A 108 -16.93 34.61 -1.62
N ASP A 109 -17.75 35.24 -2.46
CA ASP A 109 -18.78 36.19 -2.01
C ASP A 109 -19.83 35.52 -1.09
N ILE A 110 -20.14 34.24 -1.31
CA ILE A 110 -21.00 33.44 -0.42
C ILE A 110 -20.30 33.20 0.92
N LEU A 111 -19.00 32.91 0.92
CA LEU A 111 -18.22 32.69 2.14
C LEU A 111 -18.04 33.99 2.94
N ASP A 112 -17.75 35.10 2.27
CA ASP A 112 -17.63 36.44 2.88
C ASP A 112 -18.97 36.90 3.47
N SER A 113 -20.10 36.62 2.81
CA SER A 113 -21.42 36.98 3.34
C SER A 113 -21.80 36.17 4.59
N VAL A 114 -21.35 34.91 4.69
CA VAL A 114 -21.46 34.08 5.91
C VAL A 114 -20.53 34.58 7.02
N GLN A 115 -19.36 35.11 6.66
CA GLN A 115 -18.39 35.71 7.60
C GLN A 115 -18.99 36.92 8.33
N VAL A 116 -19.72 37.80 7.64
CA VAL A 116 -20.25 39.04 8.23
C VAL A 116 -21.42 38.79 9.20
N ASP A 117 -22.35 37.90 8.88
CA ASP A 117 -23.54 37.68 9.69
C ASP A 117 -23.30 36.69 10.85
N THR A 118 -22.45 35.67 10.66
CA THR A 118 -22.12 34.67 11.70
C THR A 118 -21.19 35.26 12.76
N VAL A 119 -20.19 36.06 12.34
CA VAL A 119 -19.27 36.73 13.26
C VAL A 119 -19.99 37.79 14.08
N LYS A 120 -20.95 38.54 13.51
CA LYS A 120 -21.77 39.49 14.30
C LYS A 120 -22.63 38.78 15.34
N SER A 121 -23.32 37.72 14.95
CA SER A 121 -24.20 36.94 15.83
C SER A 121 -23.44 36.30 17.00
N GLN A 122 -22.28 35.68 16.72
CA GLN A 122 -21.47 35.01 17.75
C GLN A 122 -20.61 35.98 18.56
N LYS A 123 -20.15 37.10 17.99
CA LYS A 123 -19.46 38.17 18.73
C LYS A 123 -20.39 38.82 19.75
N ASP A 124 -21.65 39.07 19.42
CA ASP A 124 -22.62 39.62 20.35
C ASP A 124 -23.02 38.61 21.45
N GLU A 125 -23.04 37.30 21.13
CA GLU A 125 -23.26 36.22 22.12
C GLU A 125 -22.03 36.00 23.04
N LEU A 126 -20.81 36.11 22.51
CA LEU A 126 -19.56 35.96 23.26
C LEU A 126 -19.23 37.19 24.11
N LEU A 127 -19.42 38.41 23.57
CA LEU A 127 -19.25 39.67 24.34
C LEU A 127 -20.33 39.82 25.41
N GLY A 128 -21.50 39.17 25.27
CA GLY A 128 -22.50 39.08 26.32
C GLY A 128 -22.16 38.11 27.46
N ARG A 129 -21.16 37.24 27.29
CA ARG A 129 -20.77 36.19 28.25
C ARG A 129 -19.44 36.44 28.96
N VAL A 130 -18.63 37.39 28.50
CA VAL A 130 -17.33 37.71 29.11
C VAL A 130 -17.41 39.03 29.88
N ASN A 131 -17.70 38.93 31.17
CA ASN A 131 -17.28 39.92 32.15
C ASN A 131 -15.85 39.55 32.57
N LEU A 132 -14.87 40.42 32.30
CA LEU A 132 -13.57 40.62 33.00
C LEU A 132 -12.80 41.67 32.17
N THR A 133 -12.76 42.94 32.54
CA THR A 133 -11.73 43.60 33.40
C THR A 133 -10.29 43.16 33.15
N GLY A 134 -9.51 44.06 32.54
CA GLY A 134 -8.14 44.39 32.96
C GLY A 134 -7.01 43.96 32.03
N LEU A 135 -6.07 44.91 31.84
CA LEU A 135 -4.75 44.83 31.17
C LEU A 135 -4.81 45.02 29.65
N GLU A 136 -4.81 46.26 29.16
CA GLU A 136 -3.67 47.19 29.00
C GLU A 136 -2.57 46.63 28.10
N ALA A 137 -2.42 47.34 26.99
CA ALA A 137 -1.43 47.18 25.95
C ALA A 137 -0.06 47.66 26.44
N ASP A 138 1.00 47.05 25.91
CA ASP A 138 2.25 47.76 25.63
C ASP A 138 2.67 47.35 24.21
N GLU A 139 2.46 48.30 23.30
CA GLU A 139 3.19 48.40 22.04
C GLU A 139 4.54 49.03 22.36
N ASP A 140 5.64 48.44 21.89
CA ASP A 140 6.85 49.21 21.65
C ASP A 140 7.59 48.70 20.41
N GLU A 141 7.94 49.68 19.59
CA GLU A 141 8.57 49.63 18.29
C GLU A 141 10.10 49.37 18.36
N ASP A 142 10.63 49.05 17.20
CA ASP A 142 11.94 49.43 16.64
C ASP A 142 13.15 48.46 16.72
N LYS A 143 13.52 48.03 15.49
CA LYS A 143 14.86 48.08 14.84
C LYS A 143 15.99 47.18 15.37
N ASP A 144 16.53 46.34 14.49
CA ASP A 144 17.74 46.71 13.72
C ASP A 144 18.07 45.65 12.65
N GLU A 145 18.57 46.15 11.52
CA GLU A 145 19.20 45.42 10.41
C GLU A 145 20.61 44.97 10.83
N ASN A 146 21.03 43.74 10.46
CA ASN A 146 22.39 43.30 10.09
C ASN A 146 22.36 41.77 9.88
N GLU A 147 22.54 41.30 8.65
CA GLU A 147 23.81 40.81 8.06
C GLU A 147 24.17 39.38 8.48
N ASP A 148 24.12 38.49 7.47
CA ASP A 148 24.93 37.30 7.25
C ASP A 148 25.03 36.24 8.36
N GLU A 149 24.15 35.23 8.34
CA GLU A 149 24.49 33.89 8.84
C GLU A 149 23.91 32.78 7.94
N ASP A 150 24.81 31.87 7.57
CA ASP A 150 24.51 30.55 7.00
C ASP A 150 23.62 29.77 7.99
N GLU A 151 22.35 29.56 7.65
CA GLU A 151 21.48 28.65 8.41
C GLU A 151 21.29 27.34 7.63
N ASP A 152 22.03 26.34 8.09
CA ASP A 152 21.57 24.96 8.05
C ASP A 152 20.15 24.92 8.63
N GLU A 153 19.15 24.53 7.83
CA GLU A 153 17.83 24.14 8.31
C GLU A 153 18.00 22.88 9.19
N GLU A 154 18.39 23.08 10.45
CA GLU A 154 18.25 22.09 11.51
C GLU A 154 16.75 21.87 11.74
N ASP A 155 16.31 20.62 11.59
CA ASP A 155 15.00 20.11 11.98
C ASP A 155 14.74 20.34 13.50
N HIS A 156 14.42 21.57 13.90
CA HIS A 156 13.99 21.94 15.26
C HIS A 156 12.47 21.96 15.37
N GLU A 157 11.81 20.81 15.14
CA GLU A 157 10.39 20.63 15.48
C GLU A 157 10.09 19.26 16.12
N VAL A 158 10.81 18.85 17.18
CA VAL A 158 10.36 17.70 18.01
C VAL A 158 10.76 17.81 19.49
N ASP A 159 10.43 18.90 20.19
CA ASP A 159 10.64 18.98 21.66
C ASP A 159 9.37 19.28 22.49
N ASN A 160 8.20 19.49 21.87
CA ASN A 160 6.99 19.96 22.58
C ASN A 160 5.91 18.91 22.90
N TYR A 161 6.24 17.61 22.93
CA TYR A 161 5.26 16.53 23.20
C TYR A 161 5.31 15.94 24.63
N ALA A 162 5.87 16.65 25.60
CA ALA A 162 6.11 16.14 26.95
C ALA A 162 4.86 15.94 27.85
N ASP A 163 3.66 16.39 27.46
CA ASP A 163 2.53 16.55 28.41
C ASP A 163 1.50 15.40 28.48
N VAL A 164 1.86 14.16 28.09
CA VAL A 164 1.01 12.97 28.33
C VAL A 164 1.59 12.10 29.45
N ASP A 165 1.89 12.73 30.59
CA ASP A 165 2.63 12.14 31.72
C ASP A 165 1.78 11.29 32.70
N ASN A 166 0.57 10.89 32.33
CA ASN A 166 -0.36 10.21 33.24
C ASN A 166 -0.55 8.70 32.97
N MET A 167 0.33 8.09 32.17
CA MET A 167 0.33 6.65 31.90
C MET A 167 1.13 5.85 32.94
N GLY A 168 0.66 5.82 34.19
CA GLY A 168 1.14 4.90 35.23
C GLY A 168 2.60 5.09 35.71
N ASN A 169 2.95 4.49 36.86
CA ASN A 169 4.25 4.66 37.52
C ASN A 169 5.45 3.93 36.84
N ALA A 170 5.35 3.52 35.57
CA ALA A 170 6.44 2.82 34.89
C ALA A 170 7.51 3.82 34.43
N GLU A 171 8.79 3.57 34.73
CA GLU A 171 9.91 4.37 34.21
C GLU A 171 9.89 4.31 32.66
N LYS A 172 9.60 5.43 32.01
CA LYS A 172 9.59 5.53 30.54
C LYS A 172 11.00 5.25 30.02
N PRO A 173 11.18 4.35 29.02
CA PRO A 173 12.49 4.14 28.42
C PRO A 173 12.98 5.44 27.75
N PRO A 174 14.30 5.68 27.67
CA PRO A 174 14.81 6.79 26.89
C PRO A 174 14.38 6.65 25.43
N LEU A 175 14.16 7.77 24.73
CA LEU A 175 13.73 7.75 23.34
C LEU A 175 14.76 7.00 22.48
N LEU A 176 14.29 6.02 21.71
CA LEU A 176 15.13 5.27 20.78
C LEU A 176 15.35 6.10 19.50
N THR A 177 16.44 6.86 19.47
CA THR A 177 16.93 7.53 18.27
C THR A 177 18.21 6.86 17.76
N ALA A 178 18.56 7.07 16.48
CA ALA A 178 19.80 6.54 15.90
C ALA A 178 21.05 6.95 16.70
N ARG A 179 21.04 8.16 17.29
CA ARG A 179 22.13 8.68 18.13
C ARG A 179 22.13 8.07 19.55
N MET A 180 20.99 7.56 20.02
CA MET A 180 20.81 7.06 21.39
C MET A 180 20.76 5.53 21.52
N VAL A 181 20.90 4.77 20.43
CA VAL A 181 20.84 3.29 20.45
C VAL A 181 21.74 2.67 21.54
N THR A 182 22.97 3.17 21.71
CA THR A 182 23.91 2.66 22.72
C THR A 182 23.43 2.95 24.15
N ALA A 183 22.90 4.15 24.39
CA ALA A 183 22.36 4.53 25.70
C ALA A 183 21.09 3.75 26.02
N TRP A 184 20.22 3.58 25.02
CA TRP A 184 19.01 2.78 25.12
C TRP A 184 19.33 1.32 25.44
N ARG A 185 20.31 0.71 24.72
CA ARG A 185 20.82 -0.64 25.02
C ARG A 185 21.34 -0.79 26.44
N LYS A 186 22.16 0.16 26.88
CA LYS A 186 22.66 0.15 28.26
C LYS A 186 21.53 0.24 29.28
N TRP A 187 20.50 1.03 28.99
CA TRP A 187 19.37 1.21 29.91
C TRP A 187 18.67 -0.13 30.22
N TYR A 188 18.25 -0.91 29.21
CA TYR A 188 17.49 -2.16 29.48
C TYR A 188 18.36 -3.40 29.78
N CYS A 189 19.64 -3.43 29.38
CA CYS A 189 20.51 -4.58 29.62
C CYS A 189 20.94 -4.74 31.09
N ASP A 190 20.99 -3.64 31.85
CA ASP A 190 21.67 -3.62 33.15
C ASP A 190 20.81 -4.20 34.30
N LEU A 191 19.48 -4.21 34.19
CA LEU A 191 18.57 -4.57 35.30
C LEU A 191 17.30 -5.29 34.82
N PRO A 192 16.95 -6.46 35.38
CA PRO A 192 15.68 -7.16 35.08
C PRO A 192 14.44 -6.29 35.28
N ASP A 193 14.43 -5.41 36.29
CA ASP A 193 13.31 -4.50 36.56
C ASP A 193 13.06 -3.54 35.40
N ARG A 194 14.10 -3.10 34.69
CA ARG A 194 13.95 -2.24 33.50
C ARG A 194 13.42 -2.99 32.29
N MET A 195 13.74 -4.28 32.16
CA MET A 195 13.11 -5.13 31.15
C MET A 195 11.61 -5.25 31.43
N LEU A 196 11.23 -5.46 32.70
CA LEU A 196 9.82 -5.46 33.10
C LEU A 196 9.14 -4.11 32.82
N SER A 197 9.75 -2.99 33.19
CA SER A 197 9.22 -1.65 32.91
C SER A 197 9.05 -1.39 31.41
N LEU A 198 10.02 -1.80 30.58
CA LEU A 198 9.92 -1.72 29.13
C LEU A 198 8.73 -2.52 28.59
N CYS A 199 8.56 -3.77 29.07
CA CYS A 199 7.44 -4.61 28.65
C CYS A 199 6.09 -4.07 29.16
N GLN A 200 6.04 -3.47 30.36
CA GLN A 200 4.82 -2.84 30.90
C GLN A 200 4.45 -1.59 30.12
N TRP A 201 5.41 -0.72 29.83
CA TRP A 201 5.19 0.46 29.00
C TRP A 201 4.72 0.06 27.59
N GLY A 202 5.37 -0.93 26.96
CA GLY A 202 4.94 -1.45 25.67
C GLY A 202 3.51 -1.99 25.70
N ALA A 203 3.14 -2.76 26.74
CA ALA A 203 1.79 -3.29 26.90
C ALA A 203 0.76 -2.15 27.06
N GLN A 204 1.07 -1.15 27.89
CA GLN A 204 0.17 -0.01 28.14
C GLN A 204 -0.02 0.87 26.90
N SER A 205 1.04 1.19 26.17
CA SER A 205 0.95 1.98 24.94
C SER A 205 0.11 1.28 23.87
N LEU A 206 0.34 -0.02 23.68
CA LEU A 206 -0.44 -0.84 22.75
C LEU A 206 -1.90 -0.99 23.20
N GLU A 207 -2.15 -1.35 24.47
CA GLU A 207 -3.51 -1.51 24.98
C GLU A 207 -4.28 -0.20 24.93
N HIS A 208 -3.61 0.93 25.22
CA HIS A 208 -4.22 2.24 25.10
C HIS A 208 -4.67 2.47 23.66
N TYR A 209 -3.75 2.36 22.69
CA TYR A 209 -4.04 2.62 21.28
C TYR A 209 -5.09 1.69 20.65
N PHE A 210 -5.06 0.39 20.95
CA PHE A 210 -5.94 -0.58 20.29
C PHE A 210 -7.30 -0.77 20.96
N PHE A 211 -7.40 -0.61 22.28
CA PHE A 211 -8.55 -1.06 23.04
C PHE A 211 -9.21 0.02 23.91
N SER A 212 -8.72 1.26 23.89
CA SER A 212 -9.43 2.36 24.55
C SER A 212 -10.57 2.90 23.70
N ASP A 213 -11.64 3.34 24.36
CA ASP A 213 -12.77 3.99 23.70
C ASP A 213 -12.42 5.43 23.29
N PHE A 214 -11.85 5.57 22.10
CA PHE A 214 -11.44 6.86 21.54
C PHE A 214 -12.49 7.56 20.69
N LEU A 215 -13.78 7.28 20.94
CA LEU A 215 -14.89 7.93 20.24
C LEU A 215 -14.92 9.46 20.43
N TRP A 216 -14.04 10.03 21.27
CA TRP A 216 -14.04 11.42 21.70
C TRP A 216 -12.70 12.16 21.57
N LEU A 217 -11.60 11.48 21.23
CA LEU A 217 -10.32 12.17 21.06
C LEU A 217 -10.33 13.03 19.80
N ASP A 218 -9.60 14.14 19.83
CA ASP A 218 -9.28 14.89 18.62
C ASP A 218 -8.16 14.21 17.81
N CYS A 219 -7.91 14.74 16.61
CA CYS A 219 -6.92 14.18 15.69
C CYS A 219 -5.49 14.20 16.27
N ASP A 220 -5.15 15.22 17.06
CA ASP A 220 -3.81 15.37 17.63
C ASP A 220 -3.60 14.35 18.75
N GLU A 221 -4.62 14.12 19.58
CA GLU A 221 -4.61 13.08 20.60
C GLU A 221 -4.55 11.68 19.97
N HIS A 222 -5.30 11.40 18.89
CA HIS A 222 -5.16 10.14 18.15
C HIS A 222 -3.74 9.94 17.63
N HIS A 223 -3.15 10.97 17.02
CA HIS A 223 -1.80 10.90 16.49
C HIS A 223 -0.75 10.67 17.58
N LYS A 224 -0.89 11.34 18.73
CA LYS A 224 -0.01 11.14 19.90
C LYS A 224 -0.08 9.71 20.43
N VAL A 225 -1.28 9.14 20.54
CA VAL A 225 -1.44 7.76 21.02
C VAL A 225 -0.90 6.75 20.02
N GLU A 226 -1.16 6.95 18.72
CA GLU A 226 -0.56 6.12 17.66
C GLU A 226 0.96 6.20 17.71
N TRP A 227 1.52 7.41 17.81
CA TRP A 227 2.96 7.64 17.90
C TRP A 227 3.58 6.88 19.08
N HIS A 228 2.96 6.92 20.26
CA HIS A 228 3.44 6.15 21.42
C HIS A 228 3.39 4.63 21.20
N ALA A 229 2.38 4.12 20.51
CA ALA A 229 2.32 2.70 20.14
C ALA A 229 3.43 2.34 19.15
N VAL A 230 3.75 3.22 18.19
CA VAL A 230 4.82 3.03 17.20
C VAL A 230 6.20 3.10 17.87
N GLU A 231 6.42 4.04 18.79
CA GLU A 231 7.63 4.09 19.61
C GLU A 231 7.81 2.81 20.43
N ALA A 232 6.72 2.31 21.02
CA ALA A 232 6.73 1.05 21.75
C ALA A 232 7.15 -0.11 20.85
N LEU A 233 6.57 -0.21 19.66
CA LEU A 233 6.97 -1.22 18.68
C LEU A 233 8.46 -1.13 18.33
N HIS A 234 8.96 0.05 17.98
CA HIS A 234 10.37 0.26 17.63
C HIS A 234 11.32 -0.12 18.77
N ALA A 235 10.98 0.24 20.01
CA ALA A 235 11.74 -0.13 21.18
C ALA A 235 11.77 -1.65 21.37
N LEU A 236 10.60 -2.32 21.31
CA LEU A 236 10.50 -3.77 21.45
C LEU A 236 11.27 -4.51 20.35
N GLN A 237 11.23 -4.04 19.10
CA GLN A 237 11.98 -4.62 17.98
C GLN A 237 13.50 -4.49 18.12
N SER A 238 13.98 -3.51 18.88
CA SER A 238 15.40 -3.19 18.99
C SER A 238 16.13 -3.98 20.09
N VAL A 239 15.38 -4.81 20.84
CA VAL A 239 15.93 -5.68 21.88
C VAL A 239 16.83 -6.74 21.23
N ASP A 240 18.08 -6.84 21.68
CA ASP A 240 19.06 -7.75 21.08
C ASP A 240 18.73 -9.22 21.38
N ALA A 241 19.10 -10.12 20.46
CA ALA A 241 18.86 -11.56 20.57
C ALA A 241 19.45 -12.22 21.82
N ILE A 242 20.52 -11.66 22.37
CA ILE A 242 21.09 -12.14 23.63
C ILE A 242 20.13 -11.89 24.80
N ILE A 243 19.45 -10.74 24.79
CA ILE A 243 18.57 -10.32 25.87
C ILE A 243 17.23 -11.02 25.78
N TRP A 244 16.60 -11.06 24.60
CA TRP A 244 15.27 -11.67 24.53
C TRP A 244 15.26 -13.20 24.71
N LYS A 245 16.41 -13.85 24.56
CA LYS A 245 16.60 -15.27 24.91
C LYS A 245 16.87 -15.50 26.40
N SER A 246 17.00 -14.45 27.20
CA SER A 246 17.23 -14.57 28.64
C SER A 246 15.93 -14.90 29.38
N MET A 247 16.04 -15.68 30.47
CA MET A 247 14.90 -15.99 31.34
C MET A 247 14.28 -14.74 31.96
N SER A 248 15.08 -13.72 32.26
CA SER A 248 14.61 -12.45 32.80
C SER A 248 13.69 -11.72 31.83
N TRP A 249 14.06 -11.67 30.54
CA TRP A 249 13.22 -11.08 29.50
C TRP A 249 11.92 -11.86 29.31
N GLN A 250 12.01 -13.19 29.19
CA GLN A 250 10.83 -14.03 29.02
C GLN A 250 9.86 -13.88 30.20
N SER A 251 10.38 -13.81 31.43
CA SER A 251 9.59 -13.55 32.63
C SER A 251 8.97 -12.14 32.60
N ALA A 252 9.70 -11.13 32.14
CA ALA A 252 9.20 -9.76 32.00
C ALA A 252 8.02 -9.69 31.03
N VAL A 253 8.15 -10.30 29.83
CA VAL A 253 7.10 -10.36 28.80
C VAL A 253 5.82 -11.03 29.33
N GLN A 254 5.95 -12.12 30.10
CA GLN A 254 4.81 -12.84 30.69
C GLN A 254 4.13 -12.05 31.80
N THR A 255 4.91 -11.40 32.66
CA THR A 255 4.37 -10.77 33.87
C THR A 255 3.91 -9.34 33.65
N SER A 256 4.34 -8.69 32.56
CA SER A 256 3.93 -7.32 32.24
C SER A 256 2.55 -7.18 31.61
N GLY A 257 1.95 -8.29 31.14
CA GLY A 257 0.75 -8.24 30.30
C GLY A 257 1.03 -8.06 28.80
N LEU A 258 2.30 -7.91 28.39
CA LEU A 258 2.67 -7.63 26.99
C LEU A 258 2.33 -8.80 26.08
N CYS A 259 2.57 -10.03 26.53
CA CYS A 259 2.22 -11.23 25.78
C CYS A 259 0.71 -11.26 25.49
N GLU A 260 -0.13 -11.00 26.49
CA GLU A 260 -1.59 -10.99 26.33
C GLU A 260 -2.06 -9.87 25.41
N THR A 261 -1.52 -8.65 25.55
CA THR A 261 -1.87 -7.51 24.68
C THR A 261 -1.49 -7.77 23.23
N ILE A 262 -0.27 -8.27 22.97
CA ILE A 262 0.15 -8.66 21.61
C ILE A 262 -0.76 -9.78 21.08
N ALA A 263 -1.03 -10.81 21.88
CA ALA A 263 -1.90 -11.91 21.47
C ALA A 263 -3.32 -11.42 21.12
N LYS A 264 -3.86 -10.42 21.82
CA LYS A 264 -5.15 -9.80 21.48
C LYS A 264 -5.11 -9.06 20.13
N ILE A 265 -4.03 -8.31 19.86
CA ILE A 265 -3.86 -7.56 18.60
C ILE A 265 -3.69 -8.51 17.41
N CYS A 266 -2.94 -9.60 17.63
CA CYS A 266 -2.66 -10.63 16.64
C CYS A 266 -3.78 -11.67 16.47
N VAL A 267 -4.92 -11.54 17.17
CA VAL A 267 -6.07 -12.45 16.95
C VAL A 267 -6.47 -12.40 15.48
N GLU A 268 -6.62 -13.57 14.88
CA GLU A 268 -7.11 -13.72 13.51
C GLU A 268 -8.63 -13.39 13.46
N SER A 269 -8.97 -12.11 13.49
CA SER A 269 -10.35 -11.60 13.36
C SER A 269 -10.31 -10.13 13.00
N THR A 270 -11.29 -9.61 12.26
CA THR A 270 -11.36 -8.18 11.98
C THR A 270 -12.05 -7.38 13.09
N ALA A 271 -12.34 -8.01 14.23
CA ALA A 271 -13.13 -7.41 15.29
C ALA A 271 -12.54 -6.09 15.79
N VAL A 272 -11.21 -6.02 15.96
CA VAL A 272 -10.53 -4.81 16.45
C VAL A 272 -10.68 -3.66 15.45
N GLU A 273 -10.43 -3.91 14.17
CA GLU A 273 -10.56 -2.93 13.09
C GLU A 273 -12.01 -2.45 12.94
N LEU A 274 -12.99 -3.34 13.23
CA LEU A 274 -14.41 -3.05 13.16
C LEU A 274 -14.94 -2.29 14.36
N THR A 275 -14.37 -2.49 15.56
CA THR A 275 -14.79 -1.78 16.78
C THR A 275 -14.04 -0.47 16.97
N HIS A 276 -12.83 -0.34 16.39
CA HIS A 276 -11.95 0.80 16.58
C HIS A 276 -11.51 1.40 15.23
N PRO A 277 -12.35 2.18 14.54
CA PRO A 277 -12.03 2.66 13.17
C PRO A 277 -10.73 3.46 13.04
N HIS A 278 -10.22 4.06 14.13
CA HIS A 278 -8.97 4.83 14.12
C HIS A 278 -7.72 3.96 13.92
N VAL A 279 -7.77 2.66 14.26
CA VAL A 279 -6.62 1.74 14.06
C VAL A 279 -6.57 1.14 12.65
N LEU A 280 -7.62 1.34 11.85
CA LEU A 280 -7.78 0.64 10.57
C LEU A 280 -6.64 0.97 9.60
N LEU A 281 -6.31 2.25 9.42
CA LEU A 281 -5.19 2.64 8.56
C LEU A 281 -3.83 2.26 9.18
N SER A 282 -3.70 2.25 10.49
CA SER A 282 -2.43 1.93 11.14
C SER A 282 -2.10 0.43 11.03
N PHE A 283 -3.09 -0.47 11.00
CA PHE A 283 -2.87 -1.88 10.63
C PHE A 283 -2.25 -2.00 9.23
N GLN A 284 -2.69 -1.19 8.28
CA GLN A 284 -2.10 -1.16 6.95
C GLN A 284 -0.68 -0.59 6.95
N TYR A 285 -0.45 0.52 7.65
CA TYR A 285 0.86 1.21 7.64
C TYR A 285 1.95 0.48 8.41
N HIS A 286 1.63 -0.08 9.58
CA HIS A 286 2.62 -0.67 10.49
C HIS A 286 2.59 -2.20 10.51
N CYS A 287 1.69 -2.84 9.75
CA CYS A 287 1.51 -4.29 9.70
C CYS A 287 1.48 -4.90 11.11
N TRP A 288 0.66 -4.33 12.00
CA TRP A 288 0.75 -4.58 13.44
C TRP A 288 0.72 -6.05 13.82
N ARG A 289 -0.12 -6.87 13.14
CA ARG A 289 -0.26 -8.29 13.48
C ARG A 289 0.99 -9.08 13.15
N GLU A 290 1.49 -8.89 11.94
CA GLU A 290 2.66 -9.57 11.40
C GLU A 290 3.88 -9.16 12.21
N THR A 291 4.05 -7.86 12.42
CA THR A 291 5.20 -7.30 13.12
C THR A 291 5.23 -7.69 14.60
N LEU A 292 4.12 -7.51 15.33
CA LEU A 292 4.08 -7.88 16.76
C LEU A 292 4.07 -9.41 16.95
N GLY A 293 3.44 -10.16 16.04
CA GLY A 293 3.45 -11.62 16.04
C GLY A 293 4.85 -12.18 15.86
N GLU A 294 5.63 -11.63 14.91
CA GLU A 294 7.03 -12.01 14.72
C GLU A 294 7.89 -11.65 15.94
N VAL A 295 7.71 -10.45 16.49
CA VAL A 295 8.40 -10.02 17.72
C VAL A 295 8.14 -10.99 18.87
N LEU A 296 6.89 -11.40 19.09
CA LEU A 296 6.52 -12.36 20.12
C LEU A 296 7.07 -13.77 19.84
N ALA A 297 6.99 -14.23 18.58
CA ALA A 297 7.52 -15.52 18.14
C ALA A 297 9.03 -15.63 18.35
N GLN A 298 9.76 -14.54 18.13
CA GLN A 298 11.18 -14.46 18.44
C GLN A 298 11.37 -14.71 19.95
N TRP A 299 10.75 -13.92 20.83
CA TRP A 299 11.02 -13.96 22.27
C TRP A 299 10.76 -15.32 22.95
N GLY A 300 9.87 -16.14 22.41
CA GLY A 300 9.65 -17.48 22.91
C GLY A 300 8.70 -18.31 22.04
N PRO A 301 9.10 -19.52 21.59
CA PRO A 301 8.25 -20.37 20.76
C PRO A 301 7.02 -20.88 21.51
N ASP A 302 7.04 -20.86 22.85
CA ASP A 302 5.96 -21.30 23.71
C ASP A 302 4.96 -20.18 24.04
N PHE A 303 5.19 -18.94 23.57
CA PHE A 303 4.20 -17.89 23.74
C PHE A 303 2.97 -18.20 22.88
N PRO A 304 1.77 -18.20 23.48
CA PRO A 304 0.55 -18.45 22.72
C PRO A 304 0.27 -17.25 21.81
N ILE A 305 0.72 -17.32 20.55
CA ILE A 305 0.43 -16.31 19.52
C ILE A 305 -1.05 -16.40 19.09
N ALA A 306 -1.67 -17.56 19.28
CA ALA A 306 -3.10 -17.74 19.05
C ALA A 306 -3.81 -18.02 20.39
N PRO A 307 -4.97 -17.41 20.69
CA PRO A 307 -5.94 -18.13 21.50
C PRO A 307 -6.16 -19.49 20.83
N PRO A 308 -6.19 -20.61 21.60
CA PRO A 308 -6.34 -21.94 21.02
C PRO A 308 -7.49 -21.88 20.04
N SER A 309 -7.22 -22.30 18.80
CA SER A 309 -8.17 -22.29 17.70
C SER A 309 -9.50 -22.88 18.17
N LEU A 310 -10.40 -21.99 18.59
CA LEU A 310 -11.80 -22.29 18.79
C LEU A 310 -12.40 -22.34 17.39
N ILE A 311 -11.90 -23.24 16.54
CA ILE A 311 -12.76 -23.85 15.55
C ILE A 311 -13.70 -24.67 16.43
N PRO A 312 -14.94 -24.23 16.69
CA PRO A 312 -15.83 -25.00 17.51
C PRO A 312 -15.97 -26.34 16.79
N GLN A 313 -15.72 -27.46 17.48
CA GLN A 313 -16.01 -28.78 16.93
C GLN A 313 -17.40 -28.69 16.30
N ALA A 314 -17.48 -28.93 14.99
CA ALA A 314 -18.67 -28.68 14.19
C ALA A 314 -19.88 -29.23 14.94
N LEU A 315 -20.68 -28.35 15.54
CA LEU A 315 -21.93 -28.76 16.13
C LEU A 315 -22.80 -29.24 14.96
N PRO A 316 -23.45 -30.40 15.06
CA PRO A 316 -24.39 -30.88 14.05
C PRO A 316 -25.63 -29.99 14.07
N SER A 317 -25.49 -28.77 13.57
CA SER A 317 -26.56 -27.84 13.25
C SER A 317 -27.10 -28.21 11.87
N ALA A 318 -28.43 -28.30 11.76
CA ALA A 318 -29.11 -28.49 10.47
C ALA A 318 -29.00 -27.25 9.57
N ASP A 319 -28.75 -26.08 10.15
CA ASP A 319 -28.63 -24.83 9.43
C ASP A 319 -27.16 -24.60 9.07
N ARG A 320 -26.89 -24.58 7.76
CA ARG A 320 -25.61 -24.22 7.15
C ARG A 320 -25.80 -22.95 6.36
N LEU A 321 -24.77 -22.13 6.28
CA LEU A 321 -24.81 -20.91 5.50
C LEU A 321 -24.80 -21.24 4.00
N SER A 322 -25.86 -20.86 3.29
CA SER A 322 -25.90 -20.97 1.83
C SER A 322 -25.17 -19.82 1.16
N GLY A 323 -24.75 -20.01 -0.10
CA GLY A 323 -24.12 -18.94 -0.89
C GLY A 323 -24.97 -17.66 -0.99
N GLN A 324 -26.29 -17.79 -1.11
CA GLN A 324 -27.20 -16.63 -1.17
C GLN A 324 -27.28 -15.92 0.19
N GLN A 325 -27.34 -16.64 1.31
CA GLN A 325 -27.32 -16.04 2.64
C GLN A 325 -26.00 -15.33 2.90
N PHE A 326 -24.87 -15.94 2.54
CA PHE A 326 -23.54 -15.33 2.67
C PHE A 326 -23.44 -14.01 1.91
N LEU A 327 -23.85 -13.97 0.64
CA LEU A 327 -23.86 -12.72 -0.14
C LEU A 327 -24.81 -11.66 0.43
N LYS A 328 -25.96 -12.06 1.01
CA LYS A 328 -26.85 -11.14 1.73
C LYS A 328 -26.19 -10.56 2.98
N ILE A 329 -25.41 -11.36 3.71
CA ILE A 329 -24.64 -10.89 4.88
C ILE A 329 -23.61 -9.86 4.43
N LEU A 330 -22.79 -10.17 3.42
CA LEU A 330 -21.81 -9.21 2.90
C LEU A 330 -22.47 -7.94 2.36
N ASN A 331 -23.62 -8.03 1.69
CA ASN A 331 -24.35 -6.85 1.22
C ASN A 331 -24.87 -5.98 2.38
N LYS A 332 -25.23 -6.60 3.50
CA LYS A 332 -25.66 -5.90 4.71
C LYS A 332 -24.48 -5.29 5.47
N PHE A 333 -23.34 -5.99 5.47
CA PHE A 333 -22.14 -5.65 6.24
C PHE A 333 -20.88 -5.75 5.36
N PRO A 334 -20.71 -4.84 4.38
CA PRO A 334 -19.60 -4.90 3.43
C PRO A 334 -18.23 -4.67 4.11
N TYR A 335 -18.22 -4.01 5.27
CA TYR A 335 -17.03 -3.77 6.08
C TYR A 335 -16.45 -5.05 6.70
N LEU A 336 -17.18 -6.17 6.70
CA LEU A 336 -16.63 -7.45 7.17
C LEU A 336 -15.35 -7.83 6.40
N ILE A 337 -15.20 -7.36 5.16
CA ILE A 337 -13.95 -7.44 4.39
C ILE A 337 -13.04 -6.29 4.86
N PRO A 338 -11.90 -6.56 5.52
CA PRO A 338 -11.05 -5.55 6.16
C PRO A 338 -10.16 -4.82 5.15
N ARG A 339 -10.75 -4.32 4.06
CA ARG A 339 -10.02 -3.77 2.91
C ARG A 339 -9.12 -2.58 3.26
N GLY A 340 -9.53 -1.71 4.18
CA GLY A 340 -8.70 -0.58 4.59
C GLY A 340 -7.56 -0.92 5.56
N ALA A 341 -7.62 -2.07 6.24
CA ALA A 341 -6.51 -2.55 7.07
C ALA A 341 -5.59 -3.50 6.29
N ARG A 342 -6.17 -4.28 5.36
CA ARG A 342 -5.49 -5.28 4.53
C ARG A 342 -6.13 -5.29 3.13
N PRO A 343 -5.67 -4.43 2.21
CA PRO A 343 -6.28 -4.25 0.88
C PRO A 343 -6.36 -5.55 0.06
N THR A 344 -5.42 -6.46 0.26
CA THR A 344 -5.36 -7.79 -0.37
C THR A 344 -6.55 -8.68 -0.02
N CYS A 345 -7.29 -8.41 1.07
CA CYS A 345 -8.51 -9.13 1.42
C CYS A 345 -9.62 -9.03 0.35
N VAL A 346 -9.53 -8.09 -0.60
CA VAL A 346 -10.44 -8.05 -1.76
C VAL A 346 -10.35 -9.31 -2.63
N PHE A 347 -9.25 -10.06 -2.55
CA PHE A 347 -9.01 -11.28 -3.33
C PHE A 347 -9.55 -12.56 -2.68
N PHE A 348 -10.32 -12.46 -1.59
CA PHE A 348 -10.80 -13.60 -0.81
C PHE A 348 -11.62 -14.63 -1.62
N LEU A 349 -12.18 -14.26 -2.78
CA LEU A 349 -12.92 -15.16 -3.68
C LEU A 349 -12.16 -15.53 -4.97
N SER A 350 -10.93 -15.02 -5.16
CA SER A 350 -10.15 -15.21 -6.40
C SER A 350 -9.85 -16.67 -6.69
N SER A 351 -9.53 -17.46 -5.67
CA SER A 351 -9.25 -18.90 -5.73
C SER A 351 -9.97 -19.64 -4.59
N LEU A 352 -10.00 -20.98 -4.64
CA LEU A 352 -10.51 -21.76 -3.50
C LEU A 352 -9.55 -21.64 -2.31
N ASP A 353 -8.25 -21.66 -2.57
CA ASP A 353 -7.23 -21.64 -1.53
C ASP A 353 -7.27 -20.32 -0.77
N ASN A 354 -7.36 -19.17 -1.47
CA ASN A 354 -7.60 -17.87 -0.86
C ASN A 354 -8.84 -17.89 0.03
N PHE A 355 -9.95 -18.50 -0.45
CA PHE A 355 -11.18 -18.55 0.33
C PHE A 355 -11.04 -19.42 1.59
N LEU A 356 -10.28 -20.52 1.53
CA LEU A 356 -10.03 -21.38 2.69
C LEU A 356 -9.12 -20.69 3.72
N GLU A 357 -8.10 -20.00 3.23
CA GLU A 357 -7.17 -19.22 4.03
C GLU A 357 -7.93 -18.11 4.76
N VAL A 358 -8.63 -17.23 4.04
CA VAL A 358 -9.40 -16.12 4.65
C VAL A 358 -10.56 -16.61 5.50
N TRP A 359 -11.18 -17.76 5.18
CA TRP A 359 -12.22 -18.38 6.01
C TRP A 359 -11.68 -18.75 7.38
N THR A 360 -10.50 -19.36 7.40
CA THR A 360 -9.85 -19.82 8.63
C THR A 360 -9.28 -18.65 9.41
N SER A 361 -8.62 -17.71 8.72
CA SER A 361 -7.95 -16.58 9.37
C SER A 361 -8.96 -15.59 9.92
N TRP A 362 -9.72 -14.86 9.09
CA TRP A 362 -10.52 -13.74 9.63
C TRP A 362 -12.02 -13.85 9.41
N LEU A 363 -12.49 -14.48 8.32
CA LEU A 363 -13.89 -14.40 7.92
C LEU A 363 -14.81 -15.22 8.82
N CYS A 364 -14.47 -16.47 9.14
CA CYS A 364 -15.28 -17.30 10.05
C CYS A 364 -15.30 -16.75 11.49
N PRO A 365 -14.14 -16.41 12.11
CA PRO A 365 -14.11 -15.79 13.44
C PRO A 365 -14.93 -14.51 13.50
N THR A 366 -14.82 -13.64 12.50
CA THR A 366 -15.57 -12.39 12.45
C THR A 366 -17.07 -12.65 12.33
N LEU A 367 -17.52 -13.55 11.45
CA LEU A 367 -18.94 -13.91 11.34
C LEU A 367 -19.50 -14.47 12.66
N ASN A 368 -18.71 -15.28 13.38
CA ASN A 368 -19.07 -15.76 14.71
C ASN A 368 -19.25 -14.60 15.72
N CYS A 369 -18.34 -13.62 15.74
CA CYS A 369 -18.44 -12.43 16.59
C CYS A 369 -19.72 -11.62 16.30
N PHE A 370 -20.17 -11.59 15.05
CA PHE A 370 -21.43 -10.96 14.64
C PHE A 370 -22.68 -11.84 14.86
N GLY A 371 -22.53 -13.00 15.50
CA GLY A 371 -23.64 -13.86 15.93
C GLY A 371 -24.11 -14.87 14.88
N TYR A 372 -23.41 -15.04 13.77
CA TYR A 372 -23.74 -16.01 12.70
C TYR A 372 -23.22 -17.41 13.04
N LYS A 373 -23.88 -18.11 13.98
CA LYS A 373 -23.41 -19.40 14.50
C LYS A 373 -23.39 -20.53 13.47
N GLU A 374 -24.15 -20.41 12.38
CA GLU A 374 -24.23 -21.37 11.27
C GLU A 374 -22.89 -21.52 10.53
N VAL A 375 -21.95 -20.58 10.69
CA VAL A 375 -20.63 -20.69 10.05
C VAL A 375 -19.83 -21.87 10.58
N ASN A 376 -20.05 -22.28 11.84
CA ASN A 376 -19.33 -23.40 12.46
C ASN A 376 -19.73 -24.78 11.89
N SER A 377 -20.93 -24.90 11.34
CA SER A 377 -21.41 -26.11 10.63
C SER A 377 -21.23 -26.01 9.11
N THR A 378 -20.73 -24.87 8.60
CA THR A 378 -20.63 -24.61 7.18
C THR A 378 -19.32 -25.19 6.62
N ASN A 379 -19.42 -26.01 5.58
CA ASN A 379 -18.25 -26.46 4.83
C ASN A 379 -17.78 -25.32 3.90
N PRO A 380 -16.58 -24.75 4.10
CA PRO A 380 -16.15 -23.58 3.32
C PRO A 380 -15.94 -23.90 1.84
N LYS A 381 -15.54 -25.13 1.48
CA LYS A 381 -15.41 -25.55 0.07
C LYS A 381 -16.76 -25.55 -0.64
N SER A 382 -17.80 -26.08 0.02
CA SER A 382 -19.17 -26.07 -0.51
C SER A 382 -19.71 -24.65 -0.61
N LEU A 383 -19.54 -23.84 0.44
CA LEU A 383 -19.97 -22.44 0.45
C LEU A 383 -19.33 -21.66 -0.70
N TYR A 384 -18.01 -21.79 -0.89
CA TYR A 384 -17.29 -21.16 -1.99
C TYR A 384 -17.93 -21.47 -3.36
N GLN A 385 -18.21 -22.75 -3.63
CA GLN A 385 -18.83 -23.17 -4.89
C GLN A 385 -20.24 -22.61 -5.05
N GLU A 386 -21.03 -22.56 -3.97
CA GLU A 386 -22.37 -21.96 -3.97
C GLU A 386 -22.30 -20.46 -4.23
N VAL A 387 -21.41 -19.72 -3.56
CA VAL A 387 -21.19 -18.29 -3.77
C VAL A 387 -20.84 -17.99 -5.23
N LEU A 388 -19.89 -18.73 -5.81
CA LEU A 388 -19.54 -18.58 -7.22
C LEU A 388 -20.68 -18.91 -8.17
N LYS A 389 -21.56 -19.85 -7.82
CA LYS A 389 -22.76 -20.15 -8.60
C LYS A 389 -23.74 -18.99 -8.57
N GLU A 390 -23.98 -18.41 -7.38
CA GLU A 390 -24.85 -17.25 -7.22
C GLU A 390 -24.30 -16.01 -7.94
N MET A 391 -22.98 -15.78 -7.90
CA MET A 391 -22.32 -14.66 -8.59
C MET A 391 -22.45 -14.69 -10.12
N LYS A 392 -22.74 -15.86 -10.73
CA LYS A 392 -23.03 -15.96 -12.17
C LYS A 392 -24.40 -15.39 -12.53
N SER A 393 -25.31 -15.28 -11.57
CA SER A 393 -26.59 -14.60 -11.76
C SER A 393 -26.36 -13.10 -11.71
N THR A 394 -26.52 -12.42 -12.85
CA THR A 394 -26.38 -10.96 -12.95
C THR A 394 -27.24 -10.22 -11.92
N ASP A 395 -28.42 -10.75 -11.61
CA ASP A 395 -29.36 -10.14 -10.66
C ASP A 395 -28.80 -10.09 -9.22
N VAL A 396 -27.99 -11.06 -8.82
CA VAL A 396 -27.44 -11.08 -7.45
C VAL A 396 -26.40 -9.97 -7.30
N VAL A 397 -25.51 -9.81 -8.27
CA VAL A 397 -24.44 -8.81 -8.24
C VAL A 397 -24.99 -7.39 -8.43
N THR A 398 -25.98 -7.20 -9.30
CA THR A 398 -26.58 -5.87 -9.54
C THR A 398 -27.37 -5.37 -8.33
N ASN A 399 -27.90 -6.27 -7.49
CA ASN A 399 -28.64 -5.93 -6.27
C ASN A 399 -27.74 -5.59 -5.06
N ILE A 400 -26.41 -5.69 -5.18
CA ILE A 400 -25.47 -5.29 -4.14
C ILE A 400 -25.43 -3.77 -4.04
N LYS A 401 -25.70 -3.20 -2.86
CA LYS A 401 -25.79 -1.75 -2.66
C LYS A 401 -24.42 -1.08 -2.50
N ASP A 402 -23.48 -1.76 -1.86
CA ASP A 402 -22.11 -1.25 -1.64
C ASP A 402 -21.31 -1.32 -2.94
N ASN A 403 -20.77 -0.17 -3.38
CA ASN A 403 -20.03 -0.07 -4.64
C ASN A 403 -18.73 -0.89 -4.62
N ASN A 404 -18.05 -0.93 -3.48
CA ASN A 404 -16.78 -1.64 -3.34
C ASN A 404 -17.01 -3.15 -3.37
N LEU A 405 -17.98 -3.68 -2.61
CA LEU A 405 -18.36 -5.09 -2.68
C LEU A 405 -18.81 -5.47 -4.10
N ARG A 406 -19.60 -4.62 -4.77
CA ARG A 406 -19.99 -4.85 -6.16
C ARG A 406 -18.77 -4.95 -7.08
N ALA A 407 -17.79 -4.05 -6.93
CA ALA A 407 -16.53 -4.08 -7.67
C ALA A 407 -15.74 -5.36 -7.36
N ILE A 408 -15.58 -5.74 -6.10
CA ILE A 408 -14.90 -6.98 -5.67
C ILE A 408 -15.52 -8.20 -6.36
N LEU A 409 -16.85 -8.35 -6.31
CA LEU A 409 -17.54 -9.50 -6.90
C LEU A 409 -17.42 -9.51 -8.43
N LYS A 410 -17.56 -8.35 -9.09
CA LYS A 410 -17.41 -8.20 -10.54
C LYS A 410 -15.99 -8.56 -10.98
N GLU A 411 -14.98 -7.96 -10.37
CA GLU A 411 -13.58 -8.15 -10.75
C GLU A 411 -13.09 -9.56 -10.42
N THR A 412 -13.56 -10.17 -9.34
CA THR A 412 -13.35 -11.60 -9.04
C THR A 412 -13.80 -12.47 -10.22
N MET A 413 -14.99 -12.23 -10.76
CA MET A 413 -15.50 -13.01 -11.90
C MET A 413 -14.66 -12.80 -13.16
N LEU A 414 -14.21 -11.57 -13.41
CA LEU A 414 -13.33 -11.26 -14.55
C LEU A 414 -11.97 -11.96 -14.43
N LEU A 415 -11.30 -11.82 -13.28
CA LEU A 415 -10.01 -12.47 -13.00
C LEU A 415 -10.11 -14.00 -13.13
N ARG A 416 -11.21 -14.60 -12.64
CA ARG A 416 -11.42 -16.05 -12.74
C ARG A 416 -11.64 -16.54 -14.17
N ASN A 417 -12.31 -15.75 -15.00
CA ASN A 417 -12.52 -16.09 -16.41
C ASN A 417 -11.23 -15.99 -17.22
N GLN A 418 -10.33 -15.05 -16.88
CA GLN A 418 -9.04 -14.88 -17.55
C GLN A 418 -8.13 -16.09 -17.35
N SER A 419 -7.94 -16.58 -16.11
CA SER A 419 -7.01 -17.70 -15.87
C SER A 419 -7.41 -19.03 -16.55
N ARG A 420 -8.69 -19.19 -16.92
CA ARG A 420 -9.12 -20.37 -17.70
C ARG A 420 -8.51 -20.39 -19.10
N VAL A 421 -8.28 -19.22 -19.68
CA VAL A 421 -7.64 -19.08 -20.99
C VAL A 421 -6.17 -19.45 -20.86
N THR A 422 -5.49 -19.01 -19.80
CA THR A 422 -4.06 -19.32 -19.67
C THR A 422 -3.76 -20.77 -19.33
N GLN A 423 -4.58 -21.40 -18.49
CA GLN A 423 -4.44 -22.83 -18.19
C GLN A 423 -4.55 -23.72 -19.45
N GLN A 424 -5.28 -23.27 -20.48
CA GLN A 424 -5.35 -24.00 -21.76
C GLN A 424 -4.04 -23.91 -22.55
N VAL A 425 -3.25 -22.84 -22.38
CA VAL A 425 -1.93 -22.69 -23.00
C VAL A 425 -0.91 -23.62 -22.34
N VAL A 426 -0.97 -23.75 -21.02
CA VAL A 426 -0.13 -24.68 -20.23
C VAL A 426 -0.47 -26.15 -20.49
N ALA A 427 -1.73 -26.47 -20.77
CA ALA A 427 -2.19 -27.83 -21.07
C ALA A 427 -1.75 -28.38 -22.45
N THR A 428 -1.00 -27.60 -23.23
CA THR A 428 -0.40 -28.08 -24.49
C THR A 428 0.68 -29.14 -24.23
N GLU A 429 1.00 -29.99 -25.23
CA GLU A 429 2.05 -31.00 -25.10
C GLU A 429 3.41 -30.45 -24.65
N GLY A 430 3.69 -29.17 -24.96
CA GLY A 430 4.88 -28.46 -24.49
C GLY A 430 4.90 -28.23 -22.98
N GLY A 431 3.79 -27.75 -22.40
CA GLY A 431 3.69 -27.52 -20.95
C GLY A 431 3.74 -28.80 -20.13
N ILE A 432 3.17 -29.91 -20.63
CA ILE A 432 3.26 -31.22 -19.97
C ILE A 432 4.71 -31.74 -19.93
N LYS A 433 5.49 -31.52 -21.00
CA LYS A 433 6.91 -31.90 -21.04
C LYS A 433 7.74 -31.06 -20.07
N ILE A 434 7.47 -29.76 -20.01
CA ILE A 434 8.10 -28.82 -19.07
C ILE A 434 7.81 -29.24 -17.62
N GLN A 435 6.55 -29.55 -17.29
CA GLN A 435 6.15 -29.97 -15.94
C GLN A 435 6.84 -31.28 -15.50
N LYS A 436 7.08 -32.21 -16.43
CA LYS A 436 7.85 -33.43 -16.16
C LYS A 436 9.36 -33.20 -15.99
N ALA A 437 9.91 -32.18 -16.65
CA ALA A 437 11.32 -31.78 -16.48
C ALA A 437 11.54 -31.12 -15.12
N LEU A 438 10.60 -30.27 -14.69
CA LEU A 438 10.59 -29.62 -13.38
C LEU A 438 10.62 -30.60 -12.21
N GLN A 439 9.88 -31.71 -12.31
CA GLN A 439 9.89 -32.77 -11.28
C GLN A 439 11.25 -33.43 -11.08
N LYS A 440 12.23 -33.16 -11.94
CA LYS A 440 13.58 -33.73 -11.87
C LYS A 440 14.65 -32.71 -11.51
N ASP A 441 14.28 -31.47 -11.19
CA ASP A 441 15.21 -30.35 -10.98
C ASP A 441 16.22 -30.18 -12.12
N GLN A 442 15.83 -30.56 -13.34
CA GLN A 442 16.67 -30.43 -14.52
C GLN A 442 16.29 -29.17 -15.27
N LEU A 443 17.30 -28.40 -15.68
CA LEU A 443 17.11 -27.32 -16.63
C LEU A 443 16.41 -27.88 -17.88
N PRO A 444 15.34 -27.22 -18.35
CA PRO A 444 14.60 -27.72 -19.50
C PRO A 444 15.51 -27.65 -20.74
N HIS A 445 16.00 -28.80 -21.21
CA HIS A 445 16.73 -28.86 -22.48
C HIS A 445 15.76 -28.69 -23.65
N PHE A 446 15.86 -27.55 -24.34
CA PHE A 446 15.00 -27.23 -25.46
C PHE A 446 15.63 -27.63 -26.80
N ASN A 447 15.21 -28.78 -27.33
CA ASN A 447 15.60 -29.19 -28.67
C ASN A 447 14.79 -28.43 -29.74
N CYS A 448 15.27 -27.26 -30.15
CA CYS A 448 14.69 -26.50 -31.25
C CYS A 448 15.01 -27.18 -32.59
N LEU A 449 13.97 -27.57 -33.34
CA LEU A 449 14.16 -28.18 -34.67
C LEU A 449 14.86 -27.24 -35.65
N ASN A 450 14.68 -25.93 -35.48
CA ASN A 450 15.29 -24.90 -36.33
C ASN A 450 16.76 -24.63 -35.94
N CYS A 451 17.22 -25.08 -34.77
CA CYS A 451 18.63 -24.93 -34.33
C CYS A 451 19.46 -26.19 -34.59
N LYS A 452 18.86 -27.28 -35.08
CA LYS A 452 19.52 -28.59 -35.17
C LYS A 452 20.85 -28.57 -35.96
N ASN A 453 20.96 -27.68 -36.94
CA ASN A 453 22.13 -27.56 -37.81
C ASN A 453 22.92 -26.26 -37.56
N GLU A 454 22.59 -25.54 -36.50
CA GLU A 454 23.25 -24.29 -36.13
C GLU A 454 24.32 -24.55 -35.08
N ASP A 455 25.34 -23.70 -35.04
CA ASP A 455 26.31 -23.69 -33.95
C ASP A 455 25.65 -23.31 -32.63
N GLU A 456 26.19 -23.76 -31.50
CA GLU A 456 25.62 -23.51 -30.15
C GLU A 456 25.45 -22.01 -29.85
N SER A 457 26.36 -21.17 -30.37
CA SER A 457 26.26 -19.70 -30.28
C SER A 457 25.10 -19.10 -31.06
N ASN A 458 24.40 -19.88 -31.88
CA ASN A 458 23.23 -19.49 -32.68
C ASN A 458 21.96 -20.24 -32.27
N HIS A 459 21.99 -21.02 -31.18
CA HIS A 459 20.80 -21.71 -30.70
C HIS A 459 19.84 -20.72 -30.05
N CYS A 460 18.54 -20.88 -30.22
CA CYS A 460 17.55 -19.98 -29.60
C CYS A 460 17.43 -20.05 -28.08
N VAL A 461 18.22 -20.92 -27.45
CA VAL A 461 18.30 -21.09 -26.01
C VAL A 461 19.77 -21.25 -25.68
N HIS A 462 20.31 -20.28 -24.95
CA HIS A 462 21.70 -20.26 -24.49
C HIS A 462 21.77 -20.56 -23.00
N TYR A 463 22.74 -21.36 -22.60
CA TYR A 463 23.10 -21.57 -21.20
C TYR A 463 24.47 -20.96 -20.99
N LEU A 464 24.50 -19.78 -20.39
CA LEU A 464 25.73 -19.07 -20.11
C LEU A 464 26.22 -19.46 -18.72
N GLU A 465 27.37 -20.13 -18.65
CA GLU A 465 28.03 -20.41 -17.37
C GLU A 465 28.61 -19.12 -16.79
N VAL A 466 28.22 -18.79 -15.57
CA VAL A 466 28.67 -17.61 -14.82
C VAL A 466 29.32 -18.01 -13.49
N GLU A 467 30.27 -17.20 -13.02
CA GLU A 467 30.93 -17.37 -11.73
C GLU A 467 30.60 -16.19 -10.82
N GLU A 468 30.43 -16.44 -9.53
CA GLU A 468 30.11 -15.38 -8.55
C GLU A 468 31.34 -14.49 -8.28
N ASP A 469 31.27 -13.19 -8.59
CA ASP A 469 32.27 -12.23 -8.16
C ASP A 469 31.99 -11.73 -6.73
N LYS A 470 32.86 -12.15 -5.81
CA LYS A 470 32.78 -11.78 -4.39
C LYS A 470 33.14 -10.31 -4.12
N LYS A 471 33.71 -9.60 -5.08
CA LYS A 471 34.09 -8.18 -4.98
C LYS A 471 32.94 -7.22 -5.26
N VAL A 472 31.77 -7.71 -5.67
CA VAL A 472 30.57 -6.89 -5.95
C VAL A 472 30.13 -6.00 -4.77
N LYS A 473 30.56 -6.34 -3.55
CA LYS A 473 30.29 -5.53 -2.35
C LYS A 473 30.83 -4.10 -2.46
N ASP A 474 31.91 -3.91 -3.20
CA ASP A 474 32.55 -2.61 -3.40
C ASP A 474 31.76 -1.73 -4.40
N LEU A 475 30.84 -2.33 -5.15
CA LEU A 475 29.99 -1.64 -6.13
C LEU A 475 28.66 -1.16 -5.54
N ILE A 476 28.33 -1.55 -4.30
CA ILE A 476 27.05 -1.19 -3.67
C ILE A 476 26.95 0.35 -3.54
N GLY A 477 25.83 0.89 -4.01
CA GLY A 477 25.56 2.32 -4.08
C GLY A 477 26.01 2.96 -5.40
N GLY A 478 26.86 2.30 -6.20
CA GLY A 478 27.32 2.81 -7.49
C GLY A 478 26.26 2.77 -8.59
N ILE A 479 26.43 3.60 -9.62
CA ILE A 479 25.63 3.59 -10.84
C ILE A 479 26.43 2.91 -11.94
N ILE A 480 25.77 2.04 -12.69
CA ILE A 480 26.36 1.38 -13.86
C ILE A 480 25.59 1.89 -15.07
N THR A 481 26.30 2.52 -16.00
CA THR A 481 25.67 3.19 -17.13
C THR A 481 26.56 3.11 -18.37
N CYS A 482 25.90 3.14 -19.52
CA CYS A 482 26.52 3.32 -20.83
C CYS A 482 26.44 4.78 -21.31
N ALA A 483 25.78 5.65 -20.53
CA ALA A 483 25.65 7.07 -20.85
C ALA A 483 26.97 7.81 -20.63
N ASP A 484 27.18 8.86 -21.42
CA ASP A 484 28.26 9.83 -21.18
C ASP A 484 28.06 10.53 -19.82
N GLU A 485 29.14 11.01 -19.20
CA GLU A 485 29.11 11.60 -17.85
C GLU A 485 28.05 12.70 -17.68
N ASP A 486 27.81 13.50 -18.72
CA ASP A 486 26.85 14.60 -18.72
C ASP A 486 25.38 14.14 -18.80
N ASP A 487 25.12 12.91 -19.23
CA ASP A 487 23.78 12.34 -19.46
C ASP A 487 23.37 11.33 -18.37
N VAL A 488 24.25 11.03 -17.40
CA VAL A 488 23.99 10.05 -16.35
C VAL A 488 22.78 10.45 -15.50
N LEU A 489 21.76 9.59 -15.51
CA LEU A 489 20.60 9.72 -14.63
C LEU A 489 20.96 9.38 -13.18
N LEU A 490 20.99 10.39 -12.32
CA LEU A 490 21.21 10.21 -10.89
C LEU A 490 19.97 9.62 -10.18
N PRO A 491 20.15 8.72 -9.20
CA PRO A 491 19.06 8.23 -8.35
C PRO A 491 18.33 9.39 -7.65
N LYS A 492 16.99 9.31 -7.57
CA LYS A 492 16.15 10.38 -6.97
C LYS A 492 16.54 10.82 -5.54
N ASN A 493 17.28 9.98 -4.80
CA ASN A 493 17.67 10.20 -3.41
C ASN A 493 19.20 10.36 -3.21
N SER A 494 19.96 10.73 -4.24
CA SER A 494 21.44 10.87 -4.16
C SER A 494 21.93 12.13 -3.42
N LYS A 495 21.02 12.96 -2.88
CA LYS A 495 21.39 14.22 -2.19
C LYS A 495 22.38 13.93 -1.05
N GLY A 496 23.65 14.31 -1.25
CA GLY A 496 24.69 14.31 -0.22
C GLY A 496 25.60 13.08 -0.16
N LYS A 497 25.43 12.05 -1.00
CA LYS A 497 26.39 10.92 -1.08
C LYS A 497 27.08 10.89 -2.44
N GLU A 498 28.41 10.90 -2.41
CA GLU A 498 29.25 10.69 -3.58
C GLU A 498 28.89 9.32 -4.18
N THR A 499 28.25 9.34 -5.35
CA THR A 499 27.79 8.14 -6.03
C THR A 499 28.79 7.82 -7.12
N HIS A 500 29.51 6.70 -6.97
CA HIS A 500 30.47 6.28 -7.99
C HIS A 500 29.73 5.84 -9.26
N ILE A 501 30.22 6.31 -10.41
CA ILE A 501 29.70 5.93 -11.73
C ILE A 501 30.71 4.97 -12.35
N TYR A 502 30.22 3.87 -12.91
CA TYR A 502 31.01 2.84 -13.57
C TYR A 502 30.49 2.62 -14.98
N SER A 503 31.42 2.53 -15.93
CA SER A 503 31.13 2.02 -17.28
C SER A 503 31.12 0.50 -17.31
N LEU A 504 30.61 -0.09 -18.40
CA LEU A 504 30.70 -1.53 -18.62
C LEU A 504 32.15 -2.00 -18.76
N GLU A 505 33.01 -1.18 -19.37
CA GLU A 505 34.44 -1.44 -19.56
C GLU A 505 35.20 -1.45 -18.24
N ASP A 506 34.87 -0.53 -17.32
CA ASP A 506 35.48 -0.47 -15.98
C ASP A 506 35.29 -1.79 -15.22
N LEU A 507 34.09 -2.36 -15.37
CA LEU A 507 33.68 -3.59 -14.69
C LEU A 507 33.94 -4.86 -15.52
N LYS A 508 34.29 -4.71 -16.80
CA LYS A 508 34.51 -5.82 -17.75
C LYS A 508 33.33 -6.80 -17.80
N LEU A 509 32.11 -6.26 -17.79
CA LEU A 509 30.90 -7.09 -17.83
C LEU A 509 30.73 -7.73 -19.21
N MET A 510 30.27 -8.97 -19.24
CA MET A 510 29.85 -9.63 -20.46
C MET A 510 28.47 -9.11 -20.86
N GLU A 511 28.39 -8.52 -22.05
CA GLU A 511 27.12 -8.08 -22.61
C GLU A 511 26.31 -9.25 -23.18
N ILE A 512 25.03 -9.28 -22.84
CA ILE A 512 24.01 -10.14 -23.43
C ILE A 512 23.00 -9.24 -24.13
N SER A 513 22.81 -9.47 -25.42
CA SER A 513 21.92 -8.70 -26.27
C SER A 513 21.04 -9.61 -27.13
N HIS A 514 19.93 -9.05 -27.61
CA HIS A 514 18.98 -9.75 -28.48
C HIS A 514 19.65 -10.12 -29.81
N CYS A 515 19.41 -11.35 -30.29
CA CYS A 515 19.86 -11.85 -31.59
C CYS A 515 18.69 -11.91 -32.60
N PRO A 516 18.47 -10.87 -33.44
CA PRO A 516 17.29 -10.80 -34.31
C PRO A 516 17.18 -11.95 -35.31
N GLU A 517 18.30 -12.47 -35.80
CA GLU A 517 18.34 -13.60 -36.73
C GLU A 517 17.88 -14.90 -36.06
N VAL A 518 18.32 -15.12 -34.81
CA VAL A 518 17.90 -16.26 -33.99
C VAL A 518 16.41 -16.19 -33.71
N PHE A 519 15.91 -15.00 -33.34
CA PHE A 519 14.49 -14.77 -33.12
C PHE A 519 13.67 -14.97 -34.40
N ALA A 520 14.10 -14.41 -35.54
CA ALA A 520 13.40 -14.57 -36.81
C ALA A 520 13.31 -16.04 -37.26
N ARG A 521 14.35 -16.84 -36.98
CA ARG A 521 14.39 -18.27 -37.30
C ARG A 521 13.56 -19.12 -36.34
N CYS A 522 13.62 -18.83 -35.04
CA CYS A 522 13.12 -19.75 -34.00
C CYS A 522 11.84 -19.26 -33.32
N GLY A 523 11.49 -17.98 -33.47
CA GLY A 523 10.38 -17.33 -32.79
C GLY A 523 10.59 -17.13 -31.28
N ARG A 524 11.84 -17.24 -30.83
CA ARG A 524 12.27 -17.02 -29.45
C ARG A 524 13.79 -16.81 -29.39
N ASP A 525 14.21 -16.10 -28.37
CA ASP A 525 15.61 -15.92 -28.00
C ASP A 525 15.68 -15.83 -26.46
N VAL A 526 16.42 -16.77 -25.86
CA VAL A 526 16.41 -17.02 -24.41
C VAL A 526 17.83 -17.29 -23.94
N VAL A 527 18.22 -16.63 -22.85
CA VAL A 527 19.51 -16.87 -22.19
C VAL A 527 19.26 -17.22 -20.73
N TYR A 528 19.85 -18.31 -20.27
CA TYR A 528 19.91 -18.70 -18.86
C TYR A 528 21.30 -18.42 -18.31
N LEU A 529 21.38 -17.82 -17.12
CA LEU A 529 22.63 -17.66 -16.38
C LEU A 529 22.76 -18.82 -15.40
N ILE A 530 23.72 -19.71 -15.63
CA ILE A 530 23.94 -20.91 -14.83
C ILE A 530 25.19 -20.74 -14.00
N ASN A 531 25.07 -20.77 -12.68
CA ASN A 531 26.23 -20.72 -11.80
C ASN A 531 27.08 -21.98 -12.00
N LYS A 532 28.32 -21.80 -12.41
CA LYS A 532 29.28 -22.85 -12.74
C LYS A 532 29.62 -23.76 -11.56
N GLU A 533 29.55 -23.26 -10.32
CA GLU A 533 29.93 -24.03 -9.13
C GLU A 533 28.87 -25.07 -8.75
N ASN A 534 27.58 -24.69 -8.82
CA ASN A 534 26.48 -25.51 -8.32
C ASN A 534 25.43 -25.88 -9.38
N ASN A 535 25.60 -25.43 -10.62
CA ASN A 535 24.71 -25.65 -11.76
C ASN A 535 23.26 -25.17 -11.52
N ILE A 536 23.10 -24.12 -10.70
CA ILE A 536 21.80 -23.49 -10.42
C ILE A 536 21.61 -22.30 -11.36
N CYS A 537 20.40 -22.10 -11.86
CA CYS A 537 20.05 -20.89 -12.61
C CYS A 537 19.95 -19.70 -11.66
N VAL A 538 20.73 -18.65 -11.93
CA VAL A 538 20.85 -17.44 -11.08
C VAL A 538 20.26 -16.19 -11.75
N GLY A 539 19.79 -16.32 -12.98
CA GLY A 539 19.11 -15.27 -13.73
C GLY A 539 18.87 -15.70 -15.18
N GLY A 540 18.29 -14.82 -15.98
CA GLY A 540 18.12 -15.07 -17.41
C GLY A 540 17.40 -13.92 -18.10
N ILE A 541 17.20 -14.05 -19.40
CA ILE A 541 16.37 -13.13 -20.18
C ILE A 541 15.67 -13.87 -21.32
N VAL A 542 14.45 -13.45 -21.62
CA VAL A 542 13.68 -13.81 -22.81
C VAL A 542 13.41 -12.53 -23.60
N TYR A 543 13.89 -12.49 -24.83
CA TYR A 543 13.61 -11.40 -25.74
C TYR A 543 12.30 -11.65 -26.49
N LYS A 544 11.43 -10.63 -26.49
CA LYS A 544 10.16 -10.60 -27.24
C LYS A 544 9.35 -11.89 -27.06
N PRO A 545 8.99 -12.27 -25.82
CA PRO A 545 8.20 -13.45 -25.54
C PRO A 545 6.92 -13.39 -26.37
N LYS A 546 6.56 -14.52 -26.98
CA LYS A 546 5.37 -14.59 -27.82
C LYS A 546 4.11 -14.29 -27.01
N VAL A 547 3.60 -13.07 -27.14
CA VAL A 547 2.38 -12.58 -26.51
C VAL A 547 1.36 -12.22 -27.58
N ASP A 548 0.08 -12.51 -27.35
CA ASP A 548 -0.96 -12.01 -28.24
C ASP A 548 -1.23 -10.53 -27.95
N ALA A 549 -1.68 -9.78 -28.96
CA ALA A 549 -1.89 -8.35 -28.86
C ALA A 549 -2.86 -7.94 -27.73
N LYS A 550 -3.84 -8.80 -27.37
CA LYS A 550 -4.77 -8.50 -26.28
C LYS A 550 -4.07 -8.57 -24.93
N THR A 551 -3.24 -9.59 -24.73
CA THR A 551 -2.44 -9.75 -23.50
C THR A 551 -1.43 -8.62 -23.35
N GLN A 552 -0.72 -8.27 -24.42
CA GLN A 552 0.21 -7.13 -24.45
C GLN A 552 -0.50 -5.81 -24.12
N ASN A 553 -1.63 -5.54 -24.77
CA ASN A 553 -2.45 -4.35 -24.49
C ASN A 553 -2.95 -4.32 -23.04
N THR A 554 -3.28 -5.47 -22.45
CA THR A 554 -3.72 -5.55 -21.05
C THR A 554 -2.60 -5.10 -20.12
N LEU A 555 -1.39 -5.62 -20.31
CA LEU A 555 -0.21 -5.24 -19.51
C LEU A 555 0.15 -3.76 -19.68
N HIS A 556 0.16 -3.24 -20.91
CA HIS A 556 0.40 -1.80 -21.15
C HIS A 556 -0.67 -0.92 -20.52
N GLN A 557 -1.94 -1.33 -20.59
CA GLN A 557 -3.03 -0.58 -19.97
C GLN A 557 -2.89 -0.59 -18.44
N GLY A 558 -2.59 -1.74 -17.85
CA GLY A 558 -2.32 -1.87 -16.42
C GLY A 558 -1.17 -0.96 -16.01
N HIS A 559 -0.01 -1.05 -16.67
CA HIS A 559 1.13 -0.15 -16.45
C HIS A 559 0.72 1.33 -16.45
N ARG A 560 0.01 1.79 -17.51
CA ARG A 560 -0.44 3.19 -17.61
C ARG A 560 -1.41 3.61 -16.50
N ILE A 561 -2.34 2.75 -16.12
CA ILE A 561 -3.28 3.05 -15.04
C ILE A 561 -2.51 3.21 -13.73
N VAL A 562 -1.59 2.28 -13.44
CA VAL A 562 -0.85 2.27 -12.17
C VAL A 562 0.13 3.44 -12.09
N THR A 563 0.93 3.69 -13.12
CA THR A 563 1.91 4.79 -13.10
C THR A 563 1.25 6.16 -13.09
N SER A 564 0.01 6.29 -13.58
CA SER A 564 -0.76 7.53 -13.46
C SER A 564 -1.19 7.84 -12.02
N GLN A 565 -1.24 6.83 -11.15
CA GLN A 565 -1.53 7.01 -9.72
C GLN A 565 -0.21 7.12 -8.97
N LYS A 566 0.09 8.33 -8.46
CA LYS A 566 1.40 8.74 -7.90
C LYS A 566 1.87 7.99 -6.64
N SER A 567 1.29 6.87 -6.29
CA SER A 567 1.38 6.32 -4.94
C SER A 567 1.23 4.81 -4.95
N VAL A 568 2.35 4.09 -5.01
CA VAL A 568 2.44 2.65 -4.68
C VAL A 568 3.71 2.34 -3.87
N LYS A 569 4.32 3.31 -3.20
CA LYS A 569 5.56 3.06 -2.44
C LYS A 569 5.50 3.67 -1.04
N VAL A 570 5.45 2.79 -0.03
CA VAL A 570 6.15 3.01 1.22
C VAL A 570 6.97 1.76 1.48
N ALA A 571 8.29 1.85 1.32
CA ALA A 571 9.18 0.79 1.74
C ALA A 571 9.27 0.84 3.27
N VAL A 572 8.56 -0.04 3.95
CA VAL A 572 8.71 -0.25 5.39
C VAL A 572 9.17 -1.69 5.57
N GLY A 573 10.41 -1.95 5.16
CA GLY A 573 11.03 -3.25 5.37
C GLY A 573 12.38 -3.08 6.04
N ARG A 574 12.47 -3.38 7.34
CA ARG A 574 13.74 -3.42 8.09
C ARG A 574 14.24 -4.86 8.29
N ARG A 575 13.46 -5.89 7.93
CA ARG A 575 13.77 -7.33 8.12
C ARG A 575 13.69 -8.13 6.82
N SER A 576 14.35 -9.29 6.83
CA SER A 576 14.25 -10.29 5.75
C SER A 576 12.84 -10.86 5.70
N GLY A 577 12.16 -10.75 4.56
CA GLY A 577 10.79 -11.20 4.40
C GLY A 577 9.74 -10.12 4.66
N ASP A 578 10.15 -8.90 5.06
CA ASP A 578 9.27 -7.75 4.99
C ASP A 578 8.91 -7.55 3.52
N ALA A 579 7.72 -7.99 3.14
CA ALA A 579 7.09 -7.47 1.95
C ALA A 579 7.04 -5.94 2.11
N TYR A 580 7.34 -5.18 1.05
CA TYR A 580 6.85 -3.81 0.97
C TYR A 580 5.41 -3.81 1.49
N ALA A 581 5.05 -2.90 2.42
CA ALA A 581 3.67 -2.75 2.88
C ALA A 581 2.80 -2.62 1.62
N ALA A 582 2.24 -3.76 1.19
CA ALA A 582 1.82 -3.89 -0.18
C ALA A 582 0.62 -2.97 -0.30
N TYR A 583 0.72 -2.00 -1.20
CA TYR A 583 -0.36 -1.05 -1.40
C TYR A 583 -0.66 -0.17 -0.18
N ALA A 584 0.34 0.25 0.61
CA ALA A 584 0.16 1.22 1.71
C ALA A 584 -0.58 2.51 1.30
N THR A 585 -0.58 2.83 0.01
CA THR A 585 -1.22 3.98 -0.59
C THR A 585 -2.52 3.65 -1.34
N ILE A 586 -2.96 2.39 -1.34
CA ILE A 586 -4.24 1.94 -1.90
C ILE A 586 -5.01 1.26 -0.77
N ASP A 587 -5.91 2.00 -0.12
CA ASP A 587 -6.69 1.50 1.02
C ASP A 587 -7.92 0.64 0.60
N ALA A 588 -8.16 0.51 -0.71
CA ALA A 588 -9.30 -0.21 -1.27
C ALA A 588 -10.66 0.24 -0.70
N ASN A 589 -10.76 1.49 -0.22
CA ASN A 589 -12.00 2.07 0.29
C ASN A 589 -12.85 2.68 -0.82
N HIS A 590 -12.33 2.74 -2.05
CA HIS A 590 -13.08 3.11 -3.25
C HIS A 590 -13.07 2.02 -4.31
N SER A 591 -14.13 1.96 -5.12
CA SER A 591 -14.29 0.93 -6.14
C SER A 591 -13.20 0.99 -7.21
N LEU A 592 -12.66 2.18 -7.47
CA LEU A 592 -11.54 2.38 -8.39
C LEU A 592 -10.24 1.74 -7.88
N GLU A 593 -9.99 1.81 -6.57
CA GLU A 593 -8.83 1.20 -5.92
C GLU A 593 -8.96 -0.32 -5.86
N VAL A 594 -10.17 -0.83 -5.62
CA VAL A 594 -10.48 -2.26 -5.79
C VAL A 594 -10.17 -2.69 -7.22
N GLU A 595 -10.69 -1.97 -8.23
CA GLU A 595 -10.42 -2.27 -9.63
C GLU A 595 -8.91 -2.24 -9.93
N LEU A 596 -8.17 -1.27 -9.37
CA LEU A 596 -6.72 -1.17 -9.48
C LEU A 596 -6.00 -2.39 -8.91
N LEU A 597 -6.33 -2.82 -7.70
CA LEU A 597 -5.77 -4.04 -7.09
C LEU A 597 -6.03 -5.26 -7.98
N PHE A 598 -7.24 -5.39 -8.53
CA PHE A 598 -7.55 -6.46 -9.48
C PHE A 598 -6.79 -6.33 -10.81
N HIS A 599 -6.45 -5.12 -11.25
CA HIS A 599 -5.54 -4.91 -12.38
C HIS A 599 -4.12 -5.40 -12.07
N HIS A 600 -3.55 -5.07 -10.91
CA HIS A 600 -2.25 -5.59 -10.49
C HIS A 600 -2.25 -7.13 -10.43
N ALA A 601 -3.31 -7.72 -9.87
CA ALA A 601 -3.49 -9.17 -9.83
C ALA A 601 -3.53 -9.82 -11.23
N LYS A 602 -4.20 -9.17 -12.19
CA LYS A 602 -4.26 -9.63 -13.58
C LYS A 602 -2.90 -9.53 -14.25
N ASP A 603 -2.18 -8.44 -14.06
CA ASP A 603 -0.87 -8.22 -14.65
C ASP A 603 0.16 -9.20 -14.09
N THR A 604 0.19 -9.39 -12.77
CA THR A 604 1.03 -10.39 -12.09
C THR A 604 0.78 -11.79 -12.62
N SER A 605 -0.50 -12.20 -12.70
CA SER A 605 -0.88 -13.50 -13.25
C SER A 605 -0.43 -13.64 -14.71
N THR A 606 -0.62 -12.57 -15.50
CA THR A 606 -0.25 -12.55 -16.92
C THR A 606 1.26 -12.63 -17.11
N LEU A 607 2.06 -11.94 -16.30
CA LEU A 607 3.52 -12.01 -16.34
C LEU A 607 4.03 -13.40 -16.01
N LEU A 608 3.53 -14.01 -14.93
CA LEU A 608 3.88 -15.39 -14.56
C LEU A 608 3.49 -16.38 -15.66
N ASP A 609 2.30 -16.20 -16.23
CA ASP A 609 1.80 -17.00 -17.34
C ASP A 609 2.67 -16.86 -18.61
N LEU A 610 3.17 -15.66 -18.90
CA LEU A 610 4.08 -15.38 -20.03
C LEU A 610 5.48 -15.92 -19.79
N ALA A 611 5.97 -15.85 -18.54
CA ALA A 611 7.27 -16.36 -18.16
C ALA A 611 7.29 -17.89 -18.12
N PHE A 612 6.19 -18.55 -17.72
CA PHE A 612 6.13 -19.99 -17.46
C PHE A 612 6.69 -20.89 -18.60
N PRO A 613 6.41 -20.65 -19.89
CA PRO A 613 6.98 -21.46 -20.98
C PRO A 613 8.51 -21.41 -21.07
N TYR A 614 9.13 -20.36 -20.52
CA TYR A 614 10.57 -20.10 -20.58
C TYR A 614 11.24 -20.32 -19.22
N PHE A 615 10.70 -19.79 -18.14
CA PHE A 615 11.25 -19.88 -16.78
C PHE A 615 10.32 -20.64 -15.81
N PRO A 616 9.97 -21.90 -16.10
CA PRO A 616 8.97 -22.62 -15.33
C PRO A 616 9.40 -22.88 -13.88
N PHE A 617 10.71 -23.04 -13.63
CA PHE A 617 11.26 -23.23 -12.28
C PHE A 617 11.22 -21.93 -11.47
N VAL A 618 11.47 -20.77 -12.10
CA VAL A 618 11.36 -19.46 -11.44
C VAL A 618 9.92 -19.22 -11.03
N VAL A 619 8.97 -19.44 -11.95
CA VAL A 619 7.54 -19.25 -11.68
C VAL A 619 7.07 -20.15 -10.53
N HIS A 620 7.44 -21.43 -10.52
CA HIS A 620 7.10 -22.32 -9.41
C HIS A 620 7.77 -21.91 -8.10
N ASN A 621 9.06 -21.58 -8.12
CA ASN A 621 9.78 -21.18 -6.93
C ASN A 621 9.19 -19.90 -6.33
N LEU A 622 8.82 -18.93 -7.15
CA LEU A 622 8.11 -17.72 -6.71
C LEU A 622 6.80 -18.07 -6.00
N THR A 623 5.97 -18.92 -6.61
CA THR A 623 4.71 -19.35 -6.00
C THR A 623 4.93 -20.12 -4.70
N ASP A 624 5.88 -21.05 -4.65
CA ASP A 624 6.10 -21.91 -3.49
C ASP A 624 6.77 -21.16 -2.34
N VAL A 625 7.72 -20.27 -2.63
CA VAL A 625 8.35 -19.37 -1.64
C VAL A 625 7.31 -18.40 -1.09
N GLY A 626 6.49 -17.78 -1.95
CA GLY A 626 5.40 -16.89 -1.52
C GLY A 626 4.43 -17.58 -0.56
N ARG A 627 3.98 -18.79 -0.92
CA ARG A 627 3.13 -19.63 -0.06
C ARG A 627 3.78 -19.98 1.26
N THR A 628 5.02 -20.42 1.21
CA THR A 628 5.76 -20.88 2.40
C THR A 628 6.04 -19.72 3.35
N ALA A 629 6.28 -18.53 2.81
CA ALA A 629 6.47 -17.31 3.58
C ALA A 629 5.15 -16.73 4.12
N GLY A 630 3.99 -17.21 3.65
CA GLY A 630 2.69 -16.68 4.08
C GLY A 630 2.44 -15.25 3.60
N ILE A 631 2.95 -14.89 2.42
CA ILE A 631 2.77 -13.56 1.83
C ILE A 631 1.29 -13.38 1.45
N ASP A 632 0.75 -12.19 1.71
CA ASP A 632 -0.57 -11.81 1.26
C ASP A 632 -0.78 -12.08 -0.25
N PRO A 633 -1.84 -12.82 -0.63
CA PRO A 633 -2.06 -13.12 -2.03
C PRO A 633 -2.47 -11.87 -2.81
N LEU A 634 -1.79 -11.63 -3.93
CA LEU A 634 -2.19 -10.69 -4.97
C LEU A 634 -2.98 -11.45 -6.04
N GLY A 635 -4.30 -11.34 -5.99
CA GLY A 635 -5.18 -12.11 -6.87
C GLY A 635 -5.17 -13.60 -6.53
N LYS A 636 -4.47 -14.41 -7.33
CA LYS A 636 -4.36 -15.87 -7.13
C LYS A 636 -2.96 -16.32 -6.75
N GLN A 637 -2.01 -15.41 -6.74
CA GLN A 637 -0.59 -15.69 -6.61
C GLN A 637 -0.07 -14.95 -5.39
N GLU A 638 0.86 -15.54 -4.65
CA GLU A 638 1.49 -14.94 -3.46
C GLU A 638 2.73 -14.14 -3.86
N CYS A 639 2.65 -13.43 -4.99
CA CYS A 639 3.72 -12.60 -5.55
C CYS A 639 3.27 -11.14 -5.55
N ASN A 640 4.04 -10.25 -4.91
CA ASN A 640 3.81 -8.82 -5.02
C ASN A 640 4.30 -8.30 -6.38
N MET A 641 3.68 -7.21 -6.85
CA MET A 641 4.05 -6.54 -8.10
C MET A 641 4.16 -5.04 -7.87
N TYR A 642 5.27 -4.48 -8.35
CA TYR A 642 5.51 -3.05 -8.39
C TYR A 642 5.77 -2.59 -9.82
N TYR A 643 5.42 -1.34 -10.08
CA TYR A 643 5.65 -0.67 -11.36
C TYR A 643 6.73 0.39 -11.15
N CYS A 644 7.68 0.44 -12.07
CA CYS A 644 8.74 1.42 -12.09
C CYS A 644 8.67 2.18 -13.41
N ASP A 645 8.57 3.51 -13.32
CA ASP A 645 8.59 4.40 -14.47
C ASP A 645 9.80 5.32 -14.35
N SER A 646 10.57 5.42 -15.45
CA SER A 646 11.74 6.29 -15.58
C SER A 646 12.67 6.17 -14.35
N TYR A 647 13.01 4.93 -14.03
CA TYR A 647 13.65 4.55 -12.78
C TYR A 647 15.05 3.98 -13.02
N THR A 648 16.03 4.59 -12.36
CA THR A 648 17.40 4.08 -12.23
C THR A 648 17.63 3.71 -10.76
N ALA A 649 18.11 2.48 -10.52
CA ALA A 649 18.53 2.04 -9.20
C ALA A 649 20.06 2.11 -9.10
N PRO A 650 20.63 2.55 -7.97
CA PRO A 650 22.02 2.22 -7.69
C PRO A 650 22.16 0.70 -7.55
N GLN A 651 23.37 0.19 -7.76
CA GLN A 651 23.70 -1.19 -7.47
C GLN A 651 23.42 -1.46 -6.00
N HIS A 652 22.63 -2.49 -5.73
CA HIS A 652 22.28 -2.90 -4.39
C HIS A 652 22.44 -4.41 -4.28
N ARG A 653 22.33 -4.91 -3.07
CA ARG A 653 22.29 -6.33 -2.79
C ARG A 653 21.09 -6.60 -1.90
N ASP A 654 20.08 -7.19 -2.50
CA ASP A 654 18.93 -7.66 -1.75
C ASP A 654 19.21 -9.05 -1.18
N ARG A 655 18.54 -9.34 -0.07
CA ARG A 655 18.52 -10.69 0.53
C ARG A 655 17.22 -11.37 0.13
N ASP A 656 16.97 -11.42 -1.17
CA ASP A 656 15.76 -12.02 -1.71
C ASP A 656 15.71 -13.51 -1.38
N ALA A 657 14.51 -13.99 -1.05
CA ALA A 657 14.28 -15.41 -0.80
C ALA A 657 14.30 -16.24 -2.11
N THR A 658 14.09 -15.59 -3.26
CA THR A 658 14.02 -16.21 -4.59
C THR A 658 14.31 -15.16 -5.67
N LEU A 659 14.54 -15.61 -6.91
CA LEU A 659 14.56 -14.75 -8.10
C LEU A 659 13.24 -14.01 -8.26
N SER A 660 13.33 -12.75 -8.69
CA SER A 660 12.20 -11.90 -9.13
C SER A 660 11.98 -12.02 -10.64
N LEU A 661 10.82 -11.59 -11.13
CA LEU A 661 10.52 -11.48 -12.56
C LEU A 661 10.20 -10.04 -12.89
N CYS A 662 10.82 -9.53 -13.95
CA CYS A 662 10.58 -8.18 -14.43
C CYS A 662 10.25 -8.18 -15.92
N MET A 663 9.49 -7.17 -16.35
CA MET A 663 9.18 -6.94 -17.76
C MET A 663 9.22 -5.46 -18.06
N GLN A 664 9.84 -5.09 -19.18
CA GLN A 664 10.05 -3.69 -19.58
C GLN A 664 9.11 -3.33 -20.71
N PHE A 665 8.14 -2.47 -20.42
CA PHE A 665 7.21 -1.96 -21.42
C PHE A 665 7.68 -0.63 -21.98
N GLN A 666 7.36 -0.35 -23.25
CA GLN A 666 7.48 0.98 -23.83
C GLN A 666 8.87 1.59 -23.60
N LYS A 667 9.93 0.78 -23.72
CA LYS A 667 11.32 1.26 -23.65
C LYS A 667 11.49 2.25 -24.80
N VAL A 668 11.41 3.54 -24.49
CA VAL A 668 11.72 4.60 -25.45
C VAL A 668 13.23 4.71 -25.46
N VAL A 669 13.81 4.15 -26.51
CA VAL A 669 15.24 4.27 -26.78
C VAL A 669 15.47 5.69 -27.28
N GLY A 670 16.26 6.47 -26.55
CA GLY A 670 16.71 7.79 -27.02
C GLY A 670 17.41 7.65 -28.37
N VAL A 671 17.48 8.71 -29.16
CA VAL A 671 18.25 8.70 -30.42
C VAL A 671 19.43 9.63 -30.23
N ALA A 672 20.64 9.09 -30.38
CA ALA A 672 21.88 9.85 -30.37
C ALA A 672 21.86 10.96 -31.42
N ALA A 673 22.76 11.93 -31.27
CA ALA A 673 22.87 13.05 -32.20
C ALA A 673 23.13 12.63 -33.66
N ASP A 674 23.66 11.43 -33.87
CA ASP A 674 23.92 10.84 -35.19
C ASP A 674 22.74 10.02 -35.77
N GLY A 675 21.62 9.94 -35.05
CA GLY A 675 20.45 9.18 -35.46
C GLY A 675 20.45 7.71 -35.04
N THR A 676 21.47 7.23 -34.34
CA THR A 676 21.50 5.87 -33.79
C THR A 676 20.69 5.78 -32.50
N PRO A 677 19.84 4.77 -32.29
CA PRO A 677 19.14 4.67 -31.02
C PRO A 677 20.11 4.25 -29.90
N HIS A 678 20.08 4.95 -28.75
CA HIS A 678 20.78 4.62 -27.51
C HIS A 678 20.17 3.37 -26.84
N HIS A 679 20.28 2.21 -27.50
CA HIS A 679 19.73 0.95 -26.98
C HIS A 679 20.37 0.50 -25.65
N ASP A 680 21.53 1.10 -25.33
CA ASP A 680 22.47 0.63 -24.32
C ASP A 680 22.20 1.24 -22.95
N GLU A 681 21.48 2.36 -22.91
CA GLU A 681 20.98 2.94 -21.67
C GLU A 681 19.69 2.20 -21.26
N PHE A 682 19.50 1.93 -19.96
CA PHE A 682 18.38 1.12 -19.41
C PHE A 682 18.47 -0.41 -19.64
N GLY A 683 19.67 -0.98 -19.54
CA GLY A 683 19.88 -2.43 -19.33
C GLY A 683 19.95 -2.80 -17.84
N PHE A 684 20.23 -4.07 -17.56
CA PHE A 684 20.35 -4.60 -16.20
C PHE A 684 21.74 -5.17 -15.94
N ALA A 685 22.38 -4.73 -14.86
CA ALA A 685 23.67 -5.24 -14.43
C ALA A 685 23.49 -6.35 -13.39
N PHE A 686 23.85 -7.58 -13.76
CA PHE A 686 24.07 -8.69 -12.84
C PHE A 686 25.56 -8.71 -12.46
N THR A 687 26.03 -7.65 -11.79
CA THR A 687 27.45 -7.48 -11.46
C THR A 687 28.04 -8.61 -10.63
N GLN A 688 27.24 -9.21 -9.74
CA GLN A 688 27.64 -10.40 -8.98
C GLN A 688 28.00 -11.58 -9.90
N TRP A 689 27.49 -11.61 -11.13
CA TRP A 689 27.71 -12.66 -12.11
C TRP A 689 28.52 -12.18 -13.32
N GLY A 690 29.04 -10.95 -13.28
CA GLY A 690 29.84 -10.36 -14.35
C GLY A 690 29.07 -10.14 -15.67
N VAL A 691 27.75 -9.94 -15.61
CA VAL A 691 26.88 -9.85 -16.79
C VAL A 691 26.16 -8.51 -16.85
N TRP A 692 26.06 -7.96 -18.06
CA TRP A 692 25.17 -6.85 -18.41
C TRP A 692 24.15 -7.34 -19.43
N VAL A 693 22.87 -7.09 -19.17
CA VAL A 693 21.76 -7.50 -20.04
C VAL A 693 21.18 -6.27 -20.70
N GLN A 694 21.43 -6.12 -22.00
CA GLN A 694 20.76 -5.13 -22.83
C GLN A 694 19.34 -5.63 -23.12
N THR A 695 18.33 -4.92 -22.64
CA THR A 695 16.91 -5.29 -22.82
C THR A 695 16.29 -4.65 -24.06
N ASP A 696 15.41 -5.38 -24.73
CA ASP A 696 14.46 -4.85 -25.71
C ASP A 696 13.10 -4.54 -25.04
N GLU A 697 12.24 -3.79 -25.75
CA GLU A 697 10.82 -3.70 -25.39
C GLU A 697 10.20 -5.11 -25.27
N ASP A 698 9.40 -5.30 -24.23
CA ASP A 698 8.71 -6.53 -23.84
C ASP A 698 9.63 -7.68 -23.41
N SER A 699 10.93 -7.44 -23.18
CA SER A 699 11.80 -8.47 -22.61
C SER A 699 11.35 -8.84 -21.20
N ILE A 700 11.48 -10.13 -20.85
CA ILE A 700 11.30 -10.64 -19.49
C ILE A 700 12.66 -11.10 -18.98
N TRP A 701 13.07 -10.69 -17.77
CA TRP A 701 14.32 -11.12 -17.15
C TRP A 701 14.15 -11.46 -15.67
#